data_AF-A0A915HMA7-F1
#
_entry.id   AF-A0A915HMA7-F1
#
_cell.length_a   1.000
_cell.length_b   1.000
_cell.length_c   1.000
_cell.angle_alpha   90.00
_cell.angle_beta   90.00
_cell.angle_gamma   90.00
#
_symmetry.space_group_name_H-M   'P 1'
#
loop_
_entity.id
_entity.type
_entity.pdbx_description
1 polymer ?
#
loop_
_entity_poly.entity_id
_entity_poly.type
_entity_poly.pdbx_seq_one_letter_code
_entity_poly.pdbx_strand_id
1 'polypeptide(L)'
;MGSQWAGMGRELMCIDIFRESVLACSRAIEPFGISPLKLITEGTDEDFKDNTLHCFLGICAIQIGLTDLLRHLGLQEDGIIGHSTGEMASSYADGCTTREETMLIAYYRGKTILGAKFPPGAMAAIGLSWEQTLKRLPPAVFPACHNAPDSVTVSGDATKVAEFVKQMQQEGVFVKTVNSSGIAFHSPCMQIIAHEMREYLAKLLPNPKLRSKKWVSSSVPDDKLTTDLAKYSSADYHVNNMVSSVLFYSALRKLPENAIVIEVAPHCLLQAILKRGMPGGCQTFGLMSAKSTNNVEYLLQSLGKIYQAGANLNVQKLYPRASYPVPRGTPMLGPLLDWDHSQTWDVFTGPMKTLNCVCSYTIDPFSNESKDQYVLDHLIDGRVLYPFTGYLVLAWKALCKLRGLDWQKTPITIENVTCFRATIISKPIKLDVCVTLANGYFEILEEDSITCTGYIHLSEDANKKPFFYEHINEYPEVPEDDGIRLVTSDLYKEFQLRGYEYGPHFRGVLEAKNTGTSAELAWTGNWATFIDTLLQTNLIYEKGDTLKVPVRLRYLRIDPARQAEAVQEKDGKTFILARNHFPTLGCVGGGVEACDLACQSVPKRSQNQNVTLERIYYTPYFDQHCLDDFPDLRKDLHTYNDFCRQLAVEGIRKMIKSGDGLDNCKTVFEKIAQINEK
;
A
#
# COMPACT_ATOMS: atom_id res chain seq x y z
N MET A 1 20.31 33.89 -15.65
CA MET A 1 19.91 35.25 -16.04
C MET A 1 18.39 35.37 -16.01
N GLY A 2 17.83 36.51 -15.64
CA GLY A 2 16.37 36.73 -15.55
C GLY A 2 15.74 36.37 -14.20
N SER A 3 16.56 36.03 -13.20
CA SER A 3 16.14 35.76 -11.82
C SER A 3 16.40 36.94 -10.87
N GLN A 4 17.06 38.00 -11.35
CA GLN A 4 17.32 39.22 -10.59
C GLN A 4 16.07 40.09 -10.44
N TRP A 5 16.00 40.86 -9.35
CA TRP A 5 14.94 41.81 -9.04
C TRP A 5 15.40 42.78 -7.94
N ALA A 6 14.83 43.99 -7.87
CA ALA A 6 15.18 44.97 -6.84
C ALA A 6 14.90 44.48 -5.42
N GLY A 7 15.92 44.53 -4.55
CA GLY A 7 15.82 44.02 -3.17
C GLY A 7 16.02 42.51 -3.02
N MET A 8 16.47 41.81 -4.06
CA MET A 8 16.84 40.39 -3.95
C MET A 8 17.85 40.16 -2.83
N GLY A 9 17.52 39.27 -1.89
CA GLY A 9 18.39 38.94 -0.74
C GLY A 9 18.48 40.00 0.37
N ARG A 10 17.88 41.18 0.21
CA ARG A 10 17.91 42.26 1.23
C ARG A 10 17.44 41.79 2.59
N GLU A 11 16.34 41.06 2.63
CA GLU A 11 15.76 40.53 3.87
C GLU A 11 16.62 39.42 4.49
N LEU A 12 17.28 38.60 3.66
CA LEU A 12 18.16 37.53 4.13
C LEU A 12 19.44 38.03 4.80
N MET A 13 19.75 39.34 4.69
CA MET A 13 20.88 39.96 5.38
C MET A 13 20.74 39.94 6.92
N CYS A 14 19.56 39.64 7.45
CA CYS A 14 19.40 39.38 8.89
C CYS A 14 20.08 38.06 9.33
N ILE A 15 20.36 37.14 8.40
CA ILE A 15 21.03 35.86 8.67
C ILE A 15 22.53 36.07 8.56
N ASP A 16 23.26 35.90 9.67
CA ASP A 16 24.67 36.25 9.78
C ASP A 16 25.56 35.60 8.71
N ILE A 17 25.45 34.29 8.50
CA ILE A 17 26.26 33.57 7.51
C ILE A 17 26.01 34.05 6.07
N PHE A 18 24.76 34.37 5.75
CA PHE A 18 24.39 34.90 4.43
C PHE A 18 24.97 36.31 4.25
N ARG A 19 24.81 37.17 5.25
CA ARG A 19 25.35 38.54 5.26
C ARG A 19 26.88 38.54 5.13
N GLU A 20 27.57 37.71 5.90
CA GLU A 20 29.04 37.59 5.85
C GLU A 20 29.53 37.14 4.48
N SER A 21 28.83 36.18 3.86
CA SER A 21 29.14 35.71 2.52
C SER A 21 28.96 36.81 1.47
N VAL A 22 27.83 37.54 1.49
CA VAL A 22 27.57 38.67 0.59
C VAL A 22 28.59 39.81 0.79
N LEU A 23 28.96 40.11 2.03
CA LEU A 23 30.02 41.08 2.34
C LEU A 23 31.37 40.65 1.76
N ALA A 24 31.72 39.37 1.87
CA ALA A 24 32.94 38.82 1.27
C ALA A 24 32.91 38.92 -0.26
N CYS A 25 31.77 38.62 -0.88
CA CYS A 25 31.57 38.83 -2.32
C CYS A 25 31.74 40.30 -2.72
N SER A 26 31.24 41.25 -1.90
CA SER A 26 31.39 42.69 -2.17
C SER A 26 32.85 43.12 -2.13
N ARG A 27 33.62 42.70 -1.12
CA ARG A 27 35.05 43.03 -0.98
C ARG A 27 35.88 42.61 -2.19
N ALA A 28 35.53 41.50 -2.85
CA ALA A 28 36.23 41.05 -4.06
C ALA A 28 36.04 42.00 -5.25
N ILE A 29 34.97 42.81 -5.26
CA ILE A 29 34.56 43.65 -6.38
C ILE A 29 34.77 45.15 -6.11
N GLU A 30 34.84 45.56 -4.84
CA GLU A 30 35.10 46.94 -4.42
C GLU A 30 36.30 47.62 -5.12
N PRO A 31 37.43 46.94 -5.41
CA PRO A 31 38.54 47.54 -6.18
C PRO A 31 38.16 48.05 -7.58
N PHE A 32 37.04 47.59 -8.14
CA PHE A 32 36.53 48.00 -9.44
C PHE A 32 35.45 49.10 -9.35
N GLY A 33 35.23 49.66 -8.15
CA GLY A 33 34.29 50.77 -7.94
C GLY A 33 32.81 50.36 -7.91
N ILE A 34 32.51 49.06 -7.82
CA ILE A 34 31.14 48.53 -7.74
C ILE A 34 30.97 47.82 -6.41
N SER A 35 29.80 47.99 -5.77
CA SER A 35 29.47 47.29 -4.52
C SER A 35 28.27 46.35 -4.73
N PRO A 36 28.51 45.04 -4.88
CA PRO A 36 27.46 44.02 -4.86
C PRO A 36 26.56 44.11 -3.63
N LEU A 37 27.11 44.51 -2.47
CA LEU A 37 26.32 44.76 -1.26
C LEU A 37 25.26 45.84 -1.50
N LYS A 38 25.66 47.01 -2.02
CA LYS A 38 24.71 48.10 -2.32
C LYS A 38 23.69 47.70 -3.37
N LEU A 39 24.09 46.96 -4.41
CA LEU A 39 23.15 46.44 -5.41
C LEU A 39 22.07 45.55 -4.77
N ILE A 40 22.40 44.79 -3.72
CA ILE A 40 21.47 43.92 -3.00
C ILE A 40 20.60 44.71 -2.00
N THR A 41 21.18 45.65 -1.25
CA THR A 41 20.48 46.33 -0.14
C THR A 41 19.71 47.58 -0.57
N GLU A 42 20.27 48.33 -1.51
CA GLU A 42 19.80 49.66 -1.93
C GLU A 42 19.39 49.69 -3.42
N GLY A 43 19.74 48.67 -4.20
CA GLY A 43 19.50 48.61 -5.63
C GLY A 43 18.02 48.64 -6.02
N THR A 44 17.75 49.32 -7.13
CA THR A 44 16.43 49.47 -7.75
C THR A 44 16.35 48.67 -9.06
N ASP A 45 15.17 48.56 -9.65
CA ASP A 45 15.01 47.82 -10.92
C ASP A 45 15.82 48.46 -12.06
N GLU A 46 16.02 49.79 -12.03
CA GLU A 46 16.84 50.51 -13.01
C GLU A 46 18.33 50.16 -12.90
N ASP A 47 18.83 49.78 -11.72
CA ASP A 47 20.21 49.34 -11.56
C ASP A 47 20.49 48.01 -12.28
N PHE A 48 19.47 47.18 -12.48
CA PHE A 48 19.57 45.89 -13.17
C PHE A 48 19.14 45.96 -14.63
N LYS A 49 18.29 46.92 -14.98
CA LYS A 49 17.77 47.11 -16.33
C LYS A 49 18.91 47.42 -17.29
N ASP A 50 19.04 46.58 -18.32
CA ASP A 50 20.07 46.70 -19.37
C ASP A 50 21.52 46.74 -18.87
N ASN A 51 21.73 46.36 -17.60
CA ASN A 51 23.04 46.28 -16.97
C ASN A 51 23.36 44.83 -16.61
N THR A 52 23.88 44.11 -17.60
CA THR A 52 24.25 42.69 -17.47
C THR A 52 25.31 42.47 -16.39
N LEU A 53 26.22 43.43 -16.18
CA LEU A 53 27.23 43.36 -15.13
C LEU A 53 26.60 43.35 -13.74
N HIS A 54 25.69 44.29 -13.46
CA HIS A 54 24.98 44.32 -12.18
C HIS A 54 24.14 43.06 -11.96
N CYS A 55 23.47 42.57 -13.01
CA CYS A 55 22.72 41.31 -12.96
C CYS A 55 23.61 40.13 -12.58
N PHE A 56 24.76 39.95 -13.25
CA PHE A 56 25.68 38.84 -12.97
C PHE A 56 26.27 38.92 -11.55
N LEU A 57 26.70 40.10 -11.12
CA LEU A 57 27.25 40.30 -9.78
C LEU A 57 26.21 39.99 -8.70
N GLY A 58 24.99 40.53 -8.85
CA GLY A 58 23.91 40.32 -7.90
C GLY A 58 23.47 38.85 -7.83
N ILE A 59 23.24 38.21 -8.99
CA ILE A 59 22.86 36.78 -9.02
C ILE A 59 23.96 35.93 -8.38
N CYS A 60 25.23 36.15 -8.75
CA CYS A 60 26.35 35.35 -8.27
C CYS A 60 26.53 35.49 -6.74
N ALA A 61 26.49 36.71 -6.21
CA ALA A 61 26.62 36.96 -4.78
C ALA A 61 25.50 36.27 -3.97
N ILE A 62 24.26 36.34 -4.45
CA ILE A 62 23.13 35.65 -3.83
C ILE A 62 23.30 34.14 -3.88
N GLN A 63 23.69 33.58 -5.04
CA GLN A 63 23.88 32.14 -5.17
C GLN A 63 24.99 31.62 -4.26
N ILE A 64 26.11 32.35 -4.14
CA ILE A 64 27.18 32.02 -3.20
C ILE A 64 26.68 32.08 -1.75
N GLY A 65 25.95 33.15 -1.37
CA GLY A 65 25.40 33.29 -0.02
C GLY A 65 24.41 32.18 0.36
N LEU A 66 23.55 31.78 -0.58
CA LEU A 66 22.61 30.66 -0.37
C LEU A 66 23.35 29.32 -0.28
N THR A 67 24.37 29.07 -1.12
CA THR A 67 25.19 27.87 -1.04
C THR A 67 25.93 27.78 0.30
N ASP A 68 26.52 28.89 0.76
CA ASP A 68 27.18 28.97 2.07
C ASP A 68 26.22 28.70 3.22
N LEU A 69 25.00 29.23 3.14
CA LEU A 69 23.95 28.96 4.12
C LEU A 69 23.57 27.46 4.16
N LEU A 70 23.33 26.83 3.01
CA LEU A 70 23.00 25.39 2.95
C LEU A 70 24.12 24.53 3.58
N ARG A 71 25.37 24.83 3.24
CA ARG A 71 26.55 24.15 3.81
C ARG A 71 26.69 24.37 5.30
N HIS A 72 26.44 25.59 5.76
CA HIS A 72 26.42 25.90 7.18
C HIS A 72 25.38 25.05 7.91
N LEU A 73 24.18 24.88 7.33
CA LEU A 73 23.14 23.98 7.82
C LEU A 73 23.50 22.49 7.73
N GLY A 74 24.62 22.12 7.12
CA GLY A 74 25.09 20.74 6.99
C GLY A 74 24.56 20.01 5.76
N LEU A 75 23.91 20.71 4.83
CA LEU A 75 23.62 20.14 3.51
C LEU A 75 24.87 20.24 2.65
N GLN A 76 25.39 19.07 2.26
CA GLN A 76 26.41 18.97 1.23
C GLN A 76 25.76 18.51 -0.07
N GLU A 77 26.24 19.04 -1.19
CA GLU A 77 25.70 18.70 -2.50
C GLU A 77 26.21 17.32 -2.95
N ASP A 78 25.29 16.41 -3.28
CA ASP A 78 25.61 15.13 -3.93
C ASP A 78 25.78 15.29 -5.44
N GLY A 79 25.05 16.24 -6.03
CA GLY A 79 25.11 16.58 -7.45
C GLY A 79 24.89 18.08 -7.65
N ILE A 80 25.55 18.63 -8.68
CA ILE A 80 25.52 20.06 -9.02
C ILE A 80 25.21 20.17 -10.51
N ILE A 81 24.18 20.95 -10.84
CA ILE A 81 23.82 21.29 -12.21
C ILE A 81 23.66 22.82 -12.29
N GLY A 82 24.41 23.45 -13.18
CA GLY A 82 24.22 24.87 -13.48
C GLY A 82 23.28 25.06 -14.66
N HIS A 83 22.58 26.20 -14.69
CA HIS A 83 21.86 26.67 -15.89
C HIS A 83 22.50 27.97 -16.34
N SER A 84 23.12 27.99 -17.53
CA SER A 84 23.75 29.19 -18.09
C SER A 84 24.72 29.83 -17.09
N THR A 85 24.47 31.10 -16.70
CA THR A 85 25.19 31.88 -15.70
C THR A 85 25.33 31.18 -14.35
N GLY A 86 24.41 30.28 -14.01
CA GLY A 86 24.47 29.49 -12.78
C GLY A 86 25.69 28.58 -12.69
N GLU A 87 26.34 28.24 -13.82
CA GLU A 87 27.59 27.46 -13.79
C GLU A 87 28.76 28.20 -13.13
N MET A 88 28.69 29.52 -12.97
CA MET A 88 29.65 30.26 -12.13
C MET A 88 29.52 29.79 -10.67
N ALA A 89 28.30 29.84 -10.12
CA ALA A 89 28.03 29.34 -8.78
C ALA A 89 28.22 27.82 -8.66
N SER A 90 28.01 27.05 -9.74
CA SER A 90 28.35 25.62 -9.76
C SER A 90 29.85 25.38 -9.59
N SER A 91 30.72 26.19 -10.20
CA SER A 91 32.17 26.09 -10.00
C SER A 91 32.59 26.37 -8.56
N TYR A 92 31.88 27.29 -7.88
CA TYR A 92 32.07 27.57 -6.46
C TYR A 92 31.60 26.40 -5.59
N ALA A 93 30.40 25.89 -5.85
CA ALA A 93 29.84 24.74 -5.15
C ALA A 93 30.70 23.48 -5.35
N ASP A 94 31.28 23.28 -6.54
CA ASP A 94 32.17 22.14 -6.78
C ASP A 94 33.55 22.30 -6.09
N GLY A 95 33.88 23.50 -5.60
CA GLY A 95 35.19 23.83 -5.02
C GLY A 95 36.28 24.14 -6.06
N CYS A 96 35.90 24.25 -7.33
CA CYS A 96 36.80 24.59 -8.43
C CYS A 96 37.30 26.04 -8.36
N THR A 97 36.45 26.96 -7.92
CA THR A 97 36.79 28.38 -7.76
C THR A 97 36.57 28.83 -6.32
N THR A 98 37.42 29.74 -5.87
CA THR A 98 37.21 30.50 -4.63
C THR A 98 36.09 31.52 -4.82
N ARG A 99 35.53 32.02 -3.71
CA ARG A 99 34.48 33.04 -3.75
C ARG A 99 34.91 34.27 -4.56
N GLU A 100 36.13 34.72 -4.32
CA GLU A 100 36.75 35.85 -4.99
C GLU A 100 36.88 35.59 -6.49
N GLU A 101 37.41 34.43 -6.89
CA GLU A 101 37.49 34.03 -8.30
C GLU A 101 36.10 33.96 -8.95
N THR A 102 35.09 33.37 -8.28
CA THR A 102 33.72 33.28 -8.83
C THR A 102 33.11 34.66 -9.06
N MET A 103 33.29 35.59 -8.11
CA MET A 103 32.82 36.97 -8.26
C MET A 103 33.56 37.70 -9.39
N LEU A 104 34.87 37.49 -9.52
CA LEU A 104 35.67 38.06 -10.61
C LEU A 104 35.29 37.47 -11.97
N ILE A 105 34.93 36.18 -12.06
CA ILE A 105 34.39 35.58 -13.29
C ILE A 105 33.08 36.29 -13.67
N ALA A 106 32.18 36.51 -12.71
CA ALA A 106 30.93 37.24 -12.95
C ALA A 106 31.19 38.68 -13.41
N TYR A 107 32.14 39.37 -12.76
CA TYR A 107 32.58 40.72 -13.13
C TYR A 107 33.12 40.77 -14.56
N TYR A 108 34.12 39.95 -14.90
CA TYR A 108 34.75 39.99 -16.23
C TYR A 108 33.78 39.57 -17.34
N ARG A 109 32.90 38.60 -17.10
CA ARG A 109 31.82 38.26 -18.04
C ARG A 109 30.93 39.47 -18.31
N GLY A 110 30.45 40.12 -17.26
CA GLY A 110 29.61 41.32 -17.37
C GLY A 110 30.33 42.50 -18.03
N LYS A 111 31.60 42.74 -17.66
CA LYS A 111 32.43 43.82 -18.19
C LYS A 111 32.65 43.68 -19.68
N THR A 112 33.00 42.48 -20.17
CA THR A 112 33.18 42.25 -21.61
C THR A 112 31.89 42.43 -22.40
N ILE A 113 30.74 42.09 -21.80
CA ILE A 113 29.44 42.32 -22.44
C ILE A 113 29.15 43.82 -22.54
N LEU A 114 29.35 44.58 -21.47
CA LEU A 114 29.12 46.03 -21.46
C LEU A 114 30.09 46.78 -22.39
N GLY A 115 31.33 46.30 -22.52
CA GLY A 115 32.34 46.91 -23.39
C GLY A 115 32.14 46.63 -24.88
N ALA A 116 31.33 45.64 -25.23
CA ALA A 116 31.11 45.21 -26.61
C ALA A 116 29.85 45.83 -27.24
N LYS A 117 29.88 45.98 -28.56
CA LYS A 117 28.72 46.40 -29.36
C LYS A 117 28.09 45.18 -30.01
N PHE A 118 26.98 44.73 -29.46
CA PHE A 118 26.19 43.64 -30.05
C PHE A 118 25.18 44.17 -31.07
N PRO A 119 24.91 43.42 -32.15
CA PRO A 119 23.72 43.65 -32.95
C PRO A 119 22.45 43.40 -32.10
N PRO A 120 21.30 44.00 -32.45
CA PRO A 120 20.05 43.77 -31.75
C PRO A 120 19.68 42.28 -31.69
N GLY A 121 19.69 41.71 -30.49
CA GLY A 121 19.38 40.31 -30.23
C GLY A 121 18.13 40.13 -29.38
N ALA A 122 17.54 38.94 -29.43
CA ALA A 122 16.44 38.56 -28.55
C ALA A 122 16.47 37.08 -28.21
N MET A 123 15.76 36.71 -27.14
CA MET A 123 15.57 35.34 -26.70
C MET A 123 14.09 35.05 -26.40
N ALA A 124 13.63 33.85 -26.72
CA ALA A 124 12.27 33.41 -26.44
C ALA A 124 12.22 31.91 -26.08
N ALA A 125 11.46 31.55 -25.05
CA ALA A 125 11.13 30.17 -24.72
C ALA A 125 9.96 29.69 -25.58
N ILE A 126 10.14 28.55 -26.23
CA ILE A 126 9.22 27.92 -27.17
C ILE A 126 8.80 26.56 -26.60
N GLY A 127 7.51 26.27 -26.63
CA GLY A 127 6.90 25.02 -26.16
C GLY A 127 6.99 23.89 -27.19
N LEU A 128 8.21 23.51 -27.58
CA LEU A 128 8.49 22.45 -28.54
C LEU A 128 9.65 21.57 -28.03
N SER A 129 9.79 20.36 -28.57
CA SER A 129 10.98 19.54 -28.34
C SER A 129 12.21 20.14 -28.99
N TRP A 130 13.39 19.67 -28.59
CA TRP A 130 14.66 20.06 -29.21
C TRP A 130 14.70 19.73 -30.70
N GLU A 131 14.29 18.52 -31.11
CA GLU A 131 14.30 18.13 -32.52
C GLU A 131 13.25 18.89 -33.33
N GLN A 132 12.07 19.15 -32.77
CA GLN A 132 11.03 19.94 -33.41
C GLN A 132 11.47 21.38 -33.63
N THR A 133 12.12 21.97 -32.63
CA THR A 133 12.65 23.34 -32.70
C THR A 133 13.68 23.43 -33.81
N LEU A 134 14.69 22.55 -33.83
CA LEU A 134 15.76 22.53 -34.83
C LEU A 134 15.23 22.51 -36.28
N LYS A 135 14.16 21.75 -36.55
CA LYS A 135 13.56 21.64 -37.89
C LYS A 135 12.85 22.92 -38.35
N ARG A 136 12.53 23.84 -37.43
CA ARG A 136 11.70 25.02 -37.67
C ARG A 136 12.45 26.34 -37.51
N LEU A 137 13.73 26.31 -37.11
CA LEU A 137 14.49 27.53 -36.87
C LEU A 137 14.69 28.31 -38.18
N PRO A 138 14.33 29.61 -38.21
CA PRO A 138 14.70 30.46 -39.34
C PRO A 138 16.21 30.75 -39.31
N PRO A 139 16.79 31.21 -40.44
CA PRO A 139 18.16 31.69 -40.47
C PRO A 139 18.41 32.76 -39.38
N ALA A 140 19.62 32.74 -38.80
CA ALA A 140 20.04 33.65 -37.72
C ALA A 140 19.30 33.50 -36.37
N VAL A 141 18.52 32.44 -36.19
CA VAL A 141 17.97 32.02 -34.89
C VAL A 141 18.51 30.65 -34.52
N PHE A 142 19.02 30.53 -33.30
CA PHE A 142 19.74 29.36 -32.82
C PHE A 142 19.06 28.78 -31.57
N PRO A 143 19.17 27.47 -31.32
CA PRO A 143 18.66 26.87 -30.10
C PRO A 143 19.65 27.15 -28.95
N ALA A 144 19.22 27.92 -27.97
CA ALA A 144 20.08 28.41 -26.90
C ALA A 144 20.01 27.55 -25.63
N CYS A 145 18.82 27.15 -25.18
CA CYS A 145 18.68 26.36 -23.95
C CYS A 145 17.68 25.21 -24.15
N HIS A 146 18.10 23.98 -23.92
CA HIS A 146 17.22 22.81 -23.82
C HIS A 146 16.77 22.67 -22.37
N ASN A 147 15.62 23.25 -22.00
CA ASN A 147 15.20 23.37 -20.60
C ASN A 147 14.44 22.14 -20.10
N ALA A 148 13.50 21.63 -20.90
CA ALA A 148 12.63 20.49 -20.59
C ALA A 148 12.33 19.70 -21.88
N PRO A 149 11.66 18.52 -21.83
CA PRO A 149 11.36 17.73 -23.03
C PRO A 149 10.58 18.51 -24.09
N ASP A 150 9.79 19.48 -23.66
CA ASP A 150 8.87 20.31 -24.43
C ASP A 150 9.16 21.82 -24.25
N SER A 151 10.39 22.19 -23.86
CA SER A 151 10.74 23.59 -23.61
C SER A 151 12.15 23.93 -24.06
N VAL A 152 12.24 24.74 -25.11
CA VAL A 152 13.51 25.19 -25.70
C VAL A 152 13.53 26.70 -25.78
N THR A 153 14.60 27.34 -25.27
CA THR A 153 14.84 28.77 -25.51
C THR A 153 15.62 28.93 -26.79
N VAL A 154 15.11 29.76 -27.71
CA VAL A 154 15.81 30.20 -28.92
C VAL A 154 16.42 31.58 -28.71
N SER A 155 17.49 31.87 -29.45
CA SER A 155 18.28 33.10 -29.34
C SER A 155 18.83 33.50 -30.70
N GLY A 156 18.81 34.77 -31.05
CA GLY A 156 19.28 35.24 -32.35
C GLY A 156 18.95 36.69 -32.65
N ASP A 157 18.92 37.03 -33.94
CA ASP A 157 18.52 38.36 -34.42
C ASP A 157 17.14 38.76 -33.89
N ALA A 158 17.02 39.97 -33.36
CA ALA A 158 15.80 40.42 -32.68
C ALA A 158 14.56 40.40 -33.60
N THR A 159 14.72 40.77 -34.87
CA THR A 159 13.62 40.80 -35.84
C THR A 159 13.20 39.38 -36.21
N LYS A 160 14.17 38.49 -36.45
CA LYS A 160 13.89 37.07 -36.78
C LYS A 160 13.29 36.30 -35.63
N VAL A 161 13.73 36.56 -34.40
CA VAL A 161 13.10 35.99 -33.21
C VAL A 161 11.66 36.49 -33.08
N ALA A 162 11.39 37.78 -33.30
CA ALA A 162 10.03 38.31 -33.23
C ALA A 162 9.10 37.74 -34.30
N GLU A 163 9.58 37.58 -35.55
CA GLU A 163 8.87 36.89 -36.63
C GLU A 163 8.52 35.44 -36.24
N PHE A 164 9.51 34.71 -35.73
CA PHE A 164 9.34 33.32 -35.29
C PHE A 164 8.37 33.18 -34.11
N VAL A 165 8.46 34.06 -33.11
CA VAL A 165 7.53 34.13 -31.98
C VAL A 165 6.10 34.32 -32.47
N LYS A 166 5.87 35.26 -33.38
CA LYS A 166 4.54 35.54 -33.94
C LYS A 166 4.00 34.32 -34.70
N GLN A 167 4.85 33.67 -35.50
CA GLN A 167 4.47 32.46 -36.22
C GLN A 167 4.05 31.33 -35.25
N MET A 168 4.87 31.05 -34.24
CA MET A 168 4.58 30.00 -33.26
C MET A 168 3.29 30.29 -32.48
N GLN A 169 3.04 31.56 -32.12
CA GLN A 169 1.77 31.98 -31.49
C GLN A 169 0.56 31.76 -32.39
N GLN A 170 0.67 32.03 -33.69
CA GLN A 170 -0.41 31.78 -34.67
C GLN A 170 -0.71 30.28 -34.82
N GLU A 171 0.30 29.43 -34.68
CA GLU A 171 0.17 27.97 -34.69
C GLU A 171 -0.33 27.39 -33.35
N GLY A 172 -0.59 28.23 -32.34
CA GLY A 172 -1.05 27.79 -31.01
C GLY A 172 0.06 27.19 -30.12
N VAL A 173 1.33 27.36 -30.48
CA VAL A 173 2.48 26.90 -29.69
C VAL A 173 2.72 27.88 -28.54
N PHE A 174 3.06 27.36 -27.35
CA PHE A 174 3.42 28.19 -26.22
C PHE A 174 4.70 29.00 -26.52
N VAL A 175 4.65 30.31 -26.28
CA VAL A 175 5.80 31.20 -26.44
C VAL A 175 5.87 32.20 -25.29
N LYS A 176 7.06 32.41 -24.74
CA LYS A 176 7.35 33.45 -23.75
C LYS A 176 8.67 34.14 -24.05
N THR A 177 8.65 35.45 -24.24
CA THR A 177 9.87 36.24 -24.41
C THR A 177 10.71 36.26 -23.13
N VAL A 178 12.02 36.30 -23.28
CA VAL A 178 12.98 36.35 -22.18
C VAL A 178 13.69 37.71 -22.20
N ASN A 179 13.61 38.45 -21.09
CA ASN A 179 14.37 39.69 -20.98
C ASN A 179 15.87 39.37 -20.95
N SER A 180 16.52 39.71 -22.05
CA SER A 180 17.94 39.46 -22.31
C SER A 180 18.70 40.76 -22.59
N SER A 181 18.09 41.91 -22.27
CA SER A 181 18.66 43.25 -22.50
C SER A 181 19.14 43.49 -23.93
N GLY A 182 18.40 42.94 -24.90
CA GLY A 182 18.72 43.05 -26.32
C GLY A 182 19.90 42.18 -26.78
N ILE A 183 20.30 41.17 -25.99
CA ILE A 183 21.46 40.33 -26.28
C ILE A 183 21.04 38.88 -26.57
N ALA A 184 21.57 38.33 -27.66
CA ALA A 184 21.37 36.93 -28.04
C ALA A 184 22.37 35.99 -27.35
N PHE A 185 22.18 35.70 -26.05
CA PHE A 185 23.03 34.76 -25.31
C PHE A 185 22.98 33.33 -25.87
N HIS A 186 24.05 32.55 -25.67
CA HIS A 186 24.15 31.16 -26.17
C HIS A 186 23.90 31.04 -27.68
N SER A 187 24.44 32.00 -28.43
CA SER A 187 24.40 32.04 -29.89
C SER A 187 25.77 32.45 -30.43
N PRO A 188 26.03 32.28 -31.74
CA PRO A 188 27.28 32.73 -32.37
C PRO A 188 27.61 34.22 -32.15
N CYS A 189 26.61 35.05 -31.79
CA CYS A 189 26.81 36.46 -31.44
C CYS A 189 27.78 36.64 -30.26
N MET A 190 27.83 35.69 -29.33
CA MET A 190 28.73 35.73 -28.17
C MET A 190 30.20 35.55 -28.54
N GLN A 191 30.52 35.14 -29.77
CA GLN A 191 31.90 35.06 -30.25
C GLN A 191 32.61 36.42 -30.26
N ILE A 192 31.85 37.53 -30.37
CA ILE A 192 32.36 38.91 -30.34
C ILE A 192 33.20 39.18 -29.07
N ILE A 193 32.79 38.62 -27.93
CA ILE A 193 33.46 38.83 -26.63
C ILE A 193 34.35 37.66 -26.21
N ALA A 194 34.34 36.54 -26.95
CA ALA A 194 34.97 35.30 -26.51
C ALA A 194 36.49 35.45 -26.30
N HIS A 195 37.18 36.16 -27.19
CA HIS A 195 38.63 36.38 -27.09
C HIS A 195 38.98 37.24 -25.87
N GLU A 196 38.37 38.43 -25.76
CA GLU A 196 38.65 39.37 -24.67
C GLU A 196 38.30 38.75 -23.30
N MET A 197 37.16 38.04 -23.21
CA MET A 197 36.76 37.33 -22.00
C MET A 197 37.77 36.25 -21.63
N ARG A 198 38.25 35.46 -22.60
CA ARG A 198 39.28 34.44 -22.37
C ARG A 198 40.55 35.07 -21.80
N GLU A 199 41.00 36.21 -22.31
CA GLU A 199 42.22 36.87 -21.83
C GLU A 199 42.11 37.31 -20.36
N TYR A 200 40.97 37.88 -19.96
CA TYR A 200 40.75 38.22 -18.55
C TYR A 200 40.68 36.97 -17.67
N LEU A 201 39.91 35.97 -18.09
CA LEU A 201 39.70 34.75 -17.30
C LEU A 201 40.96 33.88 -17.22
N ALA A 202 41.83 33.87 -18.23
CA ALA A 202 43.09 33.13 -18.21
C ALA A 202 44.09 33.73 -17.21
N LYS A 203 44.08 35.06 -17.04
CA LYS A 203 44.88 35.74 -16.00
C LYS A 203 44.33 35.46 -14.60
N LEU A 204 43.00 35.36 -14.48
CA LEU A 204 42.33 35.04 -13.23
C LEU A 204 42.53 33.57 -12.81
N LEU A 205 42.49 32.65 -13.77
CA LEU A 205 42.57 31.20 -13.56
C LEU A 205 43.80 30.62 -14.27
N PRO A 206 45.03 30.97 -13.86
CA PRO A 206 46.25 30.49 -14.51
C PRO A 206 46.44 28.98 -14.32
N ASN A 207 45.91 28.41 -13.24
CA ASN A 207 45.98 26.99 -12.91
C ASN A 207 44.56 26.45 -12.63
N PRO A 208 43.79 26.10 -13.67
CA PRO A 208 42.39 25.71 -13.49
C PRO A 208 42.27 24.37 -12.75
N LYS A 209 41.33 24.28 -11.81
CA LYS A 209 41.09 23.06 -11.03
C LYS A 209 40.26 22.04 -11.80
N LEU A 210 40.46 20.76 -11.47
CA LEU A 210 39.69 19.66 -12.01
C LEU A 210 38.26 19.68 -11.44
N ARG A 211 37.27 19.58 -12.32
CA ARG A 211 35.85 19.46 -11.95
C ARG A 211 35.59 18.09 -11.34
N SER A 212 34.85 18.05 -10.24
CA SER A 212 34.48 16.78 -9.62
C SER A 212 33.39 16.07 -10.44
N LYS A 213 33.19 14.77 -10.17
CA LYS A 213 32.10 13.98 -10.77
C LYS A 213 30.70 14.47 -10.34
N LYS A 214 30.60 15.23 -9.24
CA LYS A 214 29.33 15.77 -8.75
C LYS A 214 28.79 16.86 -9.67
N TRP A 215 29.68 17.59 -10.36
CA TRP A 215 29.27 18.67 -11.25
C TRP A 215 28.99 18.15 -12.67
N VAL A 216 27.71 18.01 -12.98
CA VAL A 216 27.23 17.72 -14.33
C VAL A 216 27.21 19.02 -15.13
N SER A 217 28.01 19.07 -16.20
CA SER A 217 28.05 20.23 -17.10
C SER A 217 26.76 20.31 -17.90
N SER A 218 26.20 21.52 -18.03
CA SER A 218 25.14 21.85 -18.97
C SER A 218 25.67 22.55 -20.23
N SER A 219 26.95 22.93 -20.26
CA SER A 219 27.57 23.68 -21.37
C SER A 219 28.41 22.83 -22.32
N VAL A 220 28.60 21.54 -22.00
CA VAL A 220 29.41 20.61 -22.81
C VAL A 220 28.62 19.33 -23.09
N PRO A 221 28.49 18.91 -24.35
CA PRO A 221 27.87 17.64 -24.73
C PRO A 221 28.54 16.39 -24.10
N ASP A 222 27.75 15.33 -23.93
CA ASP A 222 28.18 14.11 -23.25
C ASP A 222 29.34 13.39 -23.93
N ASP A 223 29.40 13.43 -25.26
CA ASP A 223 30.48 12.85 -26.07
C ASP A 223 31.82 13.59 -25.89
N LYS A 224 31.81 14.80 -25.33
CA LYS A 224 33.00 15.64 -25.12
C LYS A 224 33.41 15.75 -23.66
N LEU A 225 32.79 15.03 -22.74
CA LEU A 225 33.08 15.12 -21.29
C LEU A 225 34.50 14.66 -20.92
N THR A 226 35.17 13.90 -21.79
CA THR A 226 36.56 13.43 -21.58
C THR A 226 37.62 14.42 -22.08
N THR A 227 37.21 15.50 -22.75
CA THR A 227 38.13 16.54 -23.25
C THR A 227 38.65 17.43 -22.13
N ASP A 228 39.80 18.06 -22.33
CA ASP A 228 40.37 18.99 -21.32
C ASP A 228 39.47 20.21 -21.08
N LEU A 229 38.73 20.64 -22.11
CA LEU A 229 37.69 21.66 -21.98
C LEU A 229 36.67 21.28 -20.90
N ALA A 230 36.24 20.02 -20.86
CA ALA A 230 35.23 19.54 -19.93
C ALA A 230 35.78 19.14 -18.56
N LYS A 231 37.05 18.72 -18.49
CA LYS A 231 37.68 18.26 -17.24
C LYS A 231 37.95 19.39 -16.27
N TYR A 232 38.36 20.56 -16.76
CA TYR A 232 38.83 21.66 -15.91
C TYR A 232 37.85 22.83 -15.90
N SER A 233 37.69 23.48 -14.73
CA SER A 233 36.99 24.77 -14.63
C SER A 233 37.92 25.88 -15.10
N SER A 234 38.21 25.90 -16.40
CA SER A 234 39.17 26.80 -17.03
C SER A 234 38.51 28.06 -17.61
N ALA A 235 39.33 29.04 -17.99
CA ALA A 235 38.89 30.20 -18.77
C ALA A 235 38.11 29.76 -20.02
N ASP A 236 38.58 28.71 -20.70
CA ASP A 236 37.96 28.17 -21.91
C ASP A 236 36.61 27.54 -21.62
N TYR A 237 36.47 26.85 -20.50
CA TYR A 237 35.18 26.31 -20.05
C TYR A 237 34.17 27.42 -19.78
N HIS A 238 34.57 28.47 -19.06
CA HIS A 238 33.68 29.59 -18.72
C HIS A 238 33.29 30.43 -19.96
N VAL A 239 34.18 30.59 -20.94
CA VAL A 239 33.84 31.19 -22.24
C VAL A 239 32.93 30.28 -23.04
N ASN A 240 33.20 28.97 -23.08
CA ASN A 240 32.35 27.99 -23.74
C ASN A 240 30.91 28.02 -23.19
N ASN A 241 30.74 28.13 -21.87
CA ASN A 241 29.44 28.29 -21.23
C ASN A 241 28.63 29.48 -21.79
N MET A 242 29.28 30.59 -22.15
CA MET A 242 28.60 31.75 -22.74
C MET A 242 28.21 31.57 -24.21
N VAL A 243 29.04 30.85 -24.96
CA VAL A 243 28.91 30.75 -26.43
C VAL A 243 28.03 29.56 -26.84
N SER A 244 28.14 28.45 -26.12
CA SER A 244 27.47 27.19 -26.45
C SER A 244 26.07 27.10 -25.86
N SER A 245 25.22 26.25 -26.45
CA SER A 245 23.87 25.97 -25.95
C SER A 245 23.89 25.32 -24.57
N VAL A 246 22.87 25.63 -23.76
CA VAL A 246 22.66 25.05 -22.42
C VAL A 246 21.85 23.76 -22.53
N LEU A 247 22.48 22.62 -22.32
CA LEU A 247 21.92 21.26 -22.36
C LEU A 247 21.31 20.85 -21.01
N PHE A 248 20.43 21.69 -20.46
CA PHE A 248 19.93 21.54 -19.10
C PHE A 248 19.06 20.29 -18.91
N TYR A 249 18.14 20.00 -19.83
CA TYR A 249 17.30 18.80 -19.77
C TYR A 249 18.15 17.52 -19.78
N SER A 250 19.18 17.46 -20.63
CA SER A 250 20.11 16.33 -20.66
C SER A 250 20.84 16.14 -19.32
N ALA A 251 21.17 17.23 -18.63
CA ALA A 251 21.75 17.16 -17.28
C ALA A 251 20.73 16.69 -16.24
N LEU A 252 19.48 17.18 -16.27
CA LEU A 252 18.40 16.76 -15.36
C LEU A 252 18.09 15.27 -15.48
N ARG A 253 18.22 14.68 -16.68
CA ARG A 253 18.00 13.24 -16.91
C ARG A 253 19.00 12.34 -16.20
N LYS A 254 20.10 12.89 -15.66
CA LYS A 254 21.11 12.17 -14.89
C LYS A 254 20.81 12.15 -13.39
N LEU A 255 19.76 12.84 -12.94
CA LEU A 255 19.34 12.81 -11.54
C LEU A 255 18.80 11.41 -11.18
N PRO A 256 19.07 10.92 -9.95
CA PRO A 256 18.44 9.70 -9.45
C PRO A 256 16.95 9.93 -9.20
N GLU A 257 16.13 8.87 -9.23
CA GLU A 257 14.67 8.99 -9.20
C GLU A 257 14.11 9.71 -7.97
N ASN A 258 14.75 9.59 -6.80
CA ASN A 258 14.30 10.16 -5.53
C ASN A 258 15.12 11.41 -5.09
N ALA A 259 15.71 12.14 -6.05
CA ALA A 259 16.54 13.30 -5.73
C ALA A 259 15.74 14.46 -5.11
N ILE A 260 16.34 15.12 -4.12
CA ILE A 260 15.89 16.43 -3.62
C ILE A 260 16.68 17.51 -4.37
N VAL A 261 16.00 18.30 -5.21
CA VAL A 261 16.62 19.32 -6.06
C VAL A 261 16.34 20.72 -5.54
N ILE A 262 17.38 21.39 -5.07
CA ILE A 262 17.30 22.74 -4.51
C ILE A 262 17.70 23.77 -5.57
N GLU A 263 16.77 24.64 -5.95
CA GLU A 263 17.04 25.75 -6.87
C GLU A 263 17.68 26.92 -6.12
N VAL A 264 19.00 27.04 -6.27
CA VAL A 264 19.81 28.12 -5.71
C VAL A 264 19.81 29.31 -6.67
N ALA A 265 18.89 30.24 -6.47
CA ALA A 265 18.74 31.43 -7.31
C ALA A 265 18.03 32.58 -6.55
N PRO A 266 18.20 33.85 -7.00
CA PRO A 266 17.49 34.97 -6.39
C PRO A 266 15.96 34.95 -6.60
N HIS A 267 15.50 34.21 -7.59
CA HIS A 267 14.11 33.88 -7.80
C HIS A 267 14.03 32.46 -8.38
N CYS A 268 13.14 31.64 -7.85
CA CYS A 268 12.90 30.26 -8.26
C CYS A 268 12.19 30.15 -9.64
N LEU A 269 12.87 30.61 -10.69
CA LEU A 269 12.37 30.67 -12.07
C LEU A 269 12.20 29.28 -12.69
N LEU A 270 13.06 28.33 -12.33
CA LEU A 270 13.15 27.02 -12.97
C LEU A 270 12.19 25.98 -12.36
N GLN A 271 11.46 26.28 -11.30
CA GLN A 271 10.53 25.34 -10.65
C GLN A 271 9.59 24.61 -11.64
N ALA A 272 8.98 25.32 -12.59
CA ALA A 272 8.10 24.73 -13.59
C ALA A 272 8.85 23.90 -14.65
N ILE A 273 10.12 24.23 -14.90
CA ILE A 273 11.00 23.47 -15.80
C ILE A 273 11.47 22.19 -15.11
N LEU A 274 11.93 22.29 -13.86
CA LEU A 274 12.39 21.17 -13.04
C LEU A 274 11.27 20.13 -12.88
N LYS A 275 10.06 20.55 -12.50
CA LYS A 275 8.90 19.63 -12.38
C LYS A 275 8.57 18.85 -13.66
N ARG A 276 8.86 19.40 -14.84
CA ARG A 276 8.62 18.73 -16.13
C ARG A 276 9.83 17.92 -16.62
N GLY A 277 11.04 18.35 -16.27
CA GLY A 277 12.28 17.79 -16.82
C GLY A 277 12.93 16.70 -15.96
N MET A 278 12.60 16.63 -14.67
CA MET A 278 13.17 15.65 -13.74
C MET A 278 12.43 14.29 -13.79
N PRO A 279 13.07 13.19 -13.36
CA PRO A 279 12.41 11.91 -13.12
C PRO A 279 11.23 11.97 -12.12
N GLY A 280 10.29 11.03 -12.21
CA GLY A 280 8.98 11.08 -11.55
C GLY A 280 8.93 11.01 -10.01
N GLY A 281 10.03 10.71 -9.32
CA GLY A 281 10.13 10.71 -7.85
C GLY A 281 10.87 11.93 -7.27
N CYS A 282 11.39 12.82 -8.12
CA CYS A 282 12.20 13.94 -7.68
C CYS A 282 11.33 15.04 -7.07
N GLN A 283 11.83 15.68 -6.01
CA GLN A 283 11.20 16.84 -5.40
C GLN A 283 12.04 18.07 -5.67
N THR A 284 11.42 19.24 -5.86
CA THR A 284 12.14 20.50 -6.07
C THR A 284 11.67 21.62 -5.17
N PHE A 285 12.64 22.41 -4.69
CA PHE A 285 12.42 23.51 -3.76
C PHE A 285 13.23 24.74 -4.16
N GLY A 286 12.59 25.90 -4.25
CA GLY A 286 13.26 27.19 -4.41
C GLY A 286 13.58 27.82 -3.06
N LEU A 287 14.67 28.59 -2.98
CA LEU A 287 15.10 29.24 -1.72
C LEU A 287 14.69 30.71 -1.61
N MET A 288 14.37 31.37 -2.72
CA MET A 288 13.97 32.77 -2.75
C MET A 288 12.96 33.05 -3.87
N SER A 289 12.07 34.02 -3.66
CA SER A 289 11.06 34.39 -4.65
C SER A 289 10.79 35.89 -4.68
N ALA A 290 10.92 36.51 -5.86
CA ALA A 290 10.52 37.89 -6.11
C ALA A 290 9.03 38.19 -5.82
N LYS A 291 8.20 37.14 -5.75
CA LYS A 291 6.77 37.25 -5.44
C LYS A 291 6.48 37.17 -3.94
N SER A 292 7.46 36.80 -3.12
CA SER A 292 7.29 36.72 -1.67
C SER A 292 7.38 38.11 -1.06
N THR A 293 6.50 38.40 -0.10
CA THR A 293 6.56 39.60 0.73
C THR A 293 7.61 39.49 1.84
N ASN A 294 8.04 38.28 2.17
CA ASN A 294 9.10 38.00 3.14
C ASN A 294 9.89 36.75 2.70
N ASN A 295 11.14 36.95 2.29
CA ASN A 295 12.04 35.91 1.81
C ASN A 295 12.72 35.15 2.95
N VAL A 296 12.83 35.72 4.16
CA VAL A 296 13.29 34.96 5.34
C VAL A 296 12.27 33.87 5.67
N GLU A 297 10.99 34.24 5.70
CA GLU A 297 9.92 33.26 5.92
C GLU A 297 9.87 32.22 4.79
N TYR A 298 9.93 32.67 3.52
CA TYR A 298 9.96 31.77 2.37
C TYR A 298 11.11 30.76 2.44
N LEU A 299 12.32 31.23 2.78
CA LEU A 299 13.49 30.38 2.98
C LEU A 299 13.26 29.36 4.10
N LEU A 300 12.78 29.78 5.28
CA LEU A 300 12.51 28.88 6.40
C LEU A 300 11.44 27.83 6.06
N GLN A 301 10.38 28.22 5.34
CA GLN A 301 9.38 27.30 4.84
C GLN A 301 9.98 26.28 3.85
N SER A 302 10.85 26.74 2.94
CA SER A 302 11.55 25.85 2.02
C SER A 302 12.49 24.88 2.74
N LEU A 303 13.21 25.33 3.77
CA LEU A 303 14.03 24.44 4.62
C LEU A 303 13.17 23.40 5.34
N GLY A 304 12.01 23.80 5.87
CA GLY A 304 11.05 22.86 6.48
C GLY A 304 10.55 21.80 5.48
N LYS A 305 10.26 22.19 4.24
CA LYS A 305 9.88 21.26 3.16
C LYS A 305 11.02 20.35 2.75
N ILE A 306 12.25 20.86 2.69
CA ILE A 306 13.46 20.06 2.44
C ILE A 306 13.66 19.02 3.56
N TYR A 307 13.39 19.37 4.81
CA TYR A 307 13.41 18.43 5.94
C TYR A 307 12.32 17.36 5.81
N GLN A 308 11.09 17.76 5.49
CA GLN A 308 9.97 16.82 5.26
C GLN A 308 10.24 15.87 4.09
N ALA A 309 10.99 16.31 3.08
CA ALA A 309 11.42 15.47 1.97
C ALA A 309 12.51 14.44 2.34
N GLY A 310 13.06 14.51 3.56
CA GLY A 310 14.02 13.54 4.11
C GLY A 310 15.45 14.05 4.27
N ALA A 311 15.74 15.32 3.96
CA ALA A 311 17.07 15.88 4.18
C ALA A 311 17.27 16.29 5.64
N ASN A 312 18.43 15.99 6.22
CA ASN A 312 18.72 16.36 7.61
C ASN A 312 19.40 17.73 7.70
N LEU A 313 18.79 18.66 8.44
CA LEU A 313 19.23 20.05 8.56
C LEU A 313 19.64 20.36 9.99
N ASN A 314 20.83 20.96 10.18
CA ASN A 314 21.25 21.50 11.46
C ASN A 314 20.65 22.90 11.70
N VAL A 315 19.32 22.99 11.78
CA VAL A 315 18.58 24.26 11.93
C VAL A 315 19.00 25.07 13.16
N GLN A 316 19.50 24.40 14.20
CA GLN A 316 20.09 25.02 15.39
C GLN A 316 21.22 26.02 15.08
N LYS A 317 21.89 25.89 13.93
CA LYS A 317 22.96 26.80 13.50
C LYS A 317 22.46 28.14 12.95
N LEU A 318 21.14 28.30 12.73
CA LEU A 318 20.52 29.60 12.39
C LEU A 318 20.31 30.47 13.62
N TYR A 319 20.36 29.88 14.81
CA TYR A 319 20.08 30.54 16.07
C TYR A 319 21.35 30.64 16.91
N PRO A 320 21.41 31.59 17.86
CA PRO A 320 22.45 31.60 18.89
C PRO A 320 22.51 30.25 19.60
N ARG A 321 23.72 29.82 19.96
CA ARG A 321 23.91 28.55 20.68
C ARG A 321 23.10 28.57 21.97
N ALA A 322 22.21 27.60 22.13
CA ALA A 322 21.52 27.37 23.39
C ALA A 322 22.55 27.07 24.49
N SER A 323 22.34 27.66 25.68
CA SER A 323 23.14 27.34 26.85
C SER A 323 22.62 26.05 27.47
N TYR A 324 23.50 25.07 27.62
CA TYR A 324 23.21 23.81 28.31
C TYR A 324 23.94 23.78 29.65
N PRO A 325 23.32 23.24 30.72
CA PRO A 325 22.00 22.59 30.76
C PRO A 325 20.83 23.58 30.59
N VAL A 326 19.68 23.09 30.11
CA VAL A 326 18.47 23.91 29.96
C VAL A 326 17.92 24.37 31.33
N PRO A 327 17.20 25.50 31.39
CA PRO A 327 16.61 25.98 32.64
C PRO A 327 15.63 25.00 33.30
N ARG A 328 15.52 25.05 34.64
CA ARG A 328 14.50 24.31 35.38
C ARG A 328 13.11 24.78 34.94
N GLY A 329 12.24 23.83 34.56
CA GLY A 329 10.88 24.12 34.07
C GLY A 329 10.75 24.15 32.55
N THR A 330 11.82 23.90 31.78
CA THR A 330 11.70 23.61 30.35
C THR A 330 10.75 22.43 30.13
N PRO A 331 9.75 22.54 29.22
CA PRO A 331 8.78 21.47 28.97
C PRO A 331 9.43 20.12 28.64
N MET A 332 8.84 19.04 29.14
CA MET A 332 9.29 17.68 28.86
C MET A 332 8.96 17.28 27.42
N LEU A 333 9.87 16.55 26.77
CA LEU A 333 9.65 16.00 25.42
C LEU A 333 8.85 14.69 25.44
N GLY A 334 8.97 13.89 26.50
CA GLY A 334 8.33 12.57 26.60
C GLY A 334 6.83 12.56 26.30
N PRO A 335 6.01 13.48 26.86
CA PRO A 335 4.57 13.52 26.60
C PRO A 335 4.18 13.94 25.17
N LEU A 336 5.12 14.39 24.34
CA LEU A 336 4.87 14.79 22.95
C LEU A 336 5.18 13.67 21.94
N LEU A 337 5.73 12.55 22.41
CA LEU A 337 6.13 11.42 21.58
C LEU A 337 5.09 10.31 21.72
N ASP A 338 4.24 10.18 20.70
CA ASP A 338 3.29 9.09 20.59
C ASP A 338 3.86 7.95 19.76
N TRP A 339 3.51 6.73 20.14
CA TRP A 339 3.85 5.49 19.43
C TRP A 339 2.58 4.86 18.88
N ASP A 340 2.72 4.03 17.84
CA ASP A 340 1.63 3.19 17.37
C ASP A 340 1.43 2.00 18.33
N HIS A 341 0.48 2.14 19.25
CA HIS A 341 0.07 1.11 20.20
C HIS A 341 -1.15 0.31 19.71
N SER A 342 -1.43 0.27 18.40
CA SER A 342 -2.55 -0.50 17.85
C SER A 342 -2.41 -2.01 18.07
N GLN A 343 -1.17 -2.52 18.08
CA GLN A 343 -0.88 -3.90 18.42
C GLN A 343 -0.79 -4.10 19.94
N THR A 344 -1.66 -4.96 20.48
CA THR A 344 -1.61 -5.38 21.87
C THR A 344 -0.79 -6.65 22.05
N TRP A 345 -0.16 -6.78 23.21
CA TRP A 345 0.64 -7.96 23.57
C TRP A 345 0.01 -8.65 24.77
N ASP A 346 0.19 -9.97 24.87
CA ASP A 346 -0.33 -10.75 26.00
C ASP A 346 0.34 -10.30 27.29
N VAL A 347 -0.46 -9.72 28.18
CA VAL A 347 -0.05 -9.35 29.53
C VAL A 347 -0.48 -10.44 30.48
N PHE A 348 0.47 -11.03 31.18
CA PHE A 348 0.21 -12.04 32.19
C PHE A 348 -0.76 -11.52 33.26
N THR A 349 -1.91 -12.18 33.41
CA THR A 349 -2.98 -11.80 34.35
C THR A 349 -3.34 -12.99 35.25
N GLY A 350 -2.70 -13.14 36.41
CA GLY A 350 -3.20 -14.08 37.45
C GLY A 350 -2.19 -14.50 38.53
N PRO A 351 -2.67 -14.90 39.73
CA PRO A 351 -1.81 -15.48 40.77
C PRO A 351 -1.47 -16.96 40.47
N MET A 352 -0.20 -17.35 40.63
CA MET A 352 0.26 -18.75 40.61
C MET A 352 -0.41 -19.57 41.73
N LYS A 353 -1.60 -20.12 41.49
CA LYS A 353 -2.15 -21.21 42.31
C LYS A 353 -2.41 -22.41 41.41
N THR A 354 -1.43 -23.29 41.32
CA THR A 354 -1.58 -24.64 40.77
C THR A 354 -2.47 -25.46 41.69
N LEU A 355 -3.74 -25.64 41.33
CA LEU A 355 -4.54 -26.75 41.87
C LEU A 355 -4.00 -28.04 41.23
N ASN A 356 -3.34 -28.89 42.00
CA ASN A 356 -2.66 -30.10 41.53
C ASN A 356 -3.60 -31.18 40.92
N CYS A 357 -4.91 -30.95 40.87
CA CYS A 357 -5.92 -31.88 40.35
C CYS A 357 -6.66 -31.39 39.10
N VAL A 358 -6.37 -30.17 38.61
CA VAL A 358 -7.10 -29.56 37.48
C VAL A 358 -6.14 -29.24 36.34
N CYS A 359 -6.49 -29.68 35.13
CA CYS A 359 -5.82 -29.31 33.90
C CYS A 359 -6.72 -28.40 33.06
N SER A 360 -6.33 -27.13 32.92
CA SER A 360 -7.00 -26.16 32.05
C SER A 360 -6.51 -26.26 30.61
N TYR A 361 -7.44 -26.36 29.66
CA TYR A 361 -7.18 -26.32 28.22
C TYR A 361 -7.97 -25.17 27.57
N THR A 362 -7.26 -24.24 26.95
CA THR A 362 -7.88 -23.21 26.11
C THR A 362 -7.95 -23.74 24.69
N ILE A 363 -9.16 -23.81 24.13
CA ILE A 363 -9.42 -24.24 22.76
C ILE A 363 -9.76 -22.98 21.96
N ASP A 364 -8.83 -22.55 21.10
CA ASP A 364 -9.00 -21.40 20.23
C ASP A 364 -8.80 -21.81 18.78
N PRO A 365 -9.84 -22.19 18.04
CA PRO A 365 -9.70 -22.59 16.66
C PRO A 365 -9.71 -21.40 15.67
N PHE A 366 -9.88 -20.16 16.13
CA PHE A 366 -10.05 -18.98 15.26
C PHE A 366 -8.72 -18.34 14.86
N SER A 367 -7.65 -18.65 15.59
CA SER A 367 -6.31 -18.22 15.21
C SER A 367 -5.77 -19.05 14.04
N ASN A 368 -5.19 -18.37 13.03
CA ASN A 368 -4.60 -19.00 11.84
C ASN A 368 -3.43 -19.95 12.15
N GLU A 369 -2.82 -19.84 13.33
CA GLU A 369 -1.71 -20.69 13.76
C GLU A 369 -2.13 -21.77 14.78
N SER A 370 -3.44 -21.86 15.10
CA SER A 370 -3.93 -22.77 16.12
C SER A 370 -3.93 -24.24 15.66
N LYS A 371 -3.52 -25.12 16.58
CA LYS A 371 -3.62 -26.58 16.42
C LYS A 371 -5.05 -27.09 16.54
N ASP A 372 -5.98 -26.26 17.02
CA ASP A 372 -7.38 -26.62 17.26
C ASP A 372 -8.31 -26.32 16.09
N GLN A 373 -7.79 -25.78 14.98
CA GLN A 373 -8.59 -25.43 13.78
C GLN A 373 -9.46 -26.58 13.26
N TYR A 374 -9.00 -27.82 13.39
CA TYR A 374 -9.76 -29.01 12.97
C TYR A 374 -11.14 -29.10 13.64
N VAL A 375 -11.33 -28.51 14.82
CA VAL A 375 -12.62 -28.48 15.54
C VAL A 375 -13.68 -27.75 14.72
N LEU A 376 -13.31 -26.75 13.91
CA LEU A 376 -14.24 -26.04 13.03
C LEU A 376 -14.89 -26.93 11.98
N ASP A 377 -14.35 -28.13 11.72
CA ASP A 377 -14.94 -29.08 10.78
C ASP A 377 -15.97 -30.02 11.46
N HIS A 378 -16.18 -29.95 12.78
CA HIS A 378 -17.22 -30.72 13.47
C HIS A 378 -18.56 -29.97 13.45
N LEU A 379 -19.09 -29.74 12.23
CA LEU A 379 -20.40 -29.10 12.07
C LEU A 379 -21.53 -30.11 12.18
N ILE A 380 -22.48 -29.80 13.07
CA ILE A 380 -23.71 -30.56 13.25
C ILE A 380 -24.88 -29.55 13.32
N ASP A 381 -25.84 -29.67 12.40
CA ASP A 381 -26.99 -28.76 12.26
C ASP A 381 -26.60 -27.26 12.22
N GLY A 382 -25.60 -26.94 11.40
CA GLY A 382 -25.05 -25.58 11.22
C GLY A 382 -24.27 -25.01 12.41
N ARG A 383 -23.94 -25.81 13.44
CA ARG A 383 -23.14 -25.38 14.60
C ARG A 383 -21.83 -26.16 14.67
N VAL A 384 -20.75 -25.47 14.99
CA VAL A 384 -19.49 -26.12 15.39
C VAL A 384 -19.66 -26.65 16.79
N LEU A 385 -19.78 -27.97 16.94
CA LEU A 385 -19.85 -28.62 18.23
C LEU A 385 -18.46 -29.12 18.62
N TYR A 386 -18.09 -28.97 19.88
CA TYR A 386 -16.89 -29.62 20.38
C TYR A 386 -17.10 -31.15 20.32
N PRO A 387 -16.23 -31.90 19.63
CA PRO A 387 -16.44 -33.33 19.42
C PRO A 387 -16.55 -34.08 20.74
N PHE A 388 -17.50 -35.02 20.82
CA PHE A 388 -17.63 -35.91 21.99
C PHE A 388 -16.30 -36.62 22.30
N THR A 389 -15.59 -37.02 21.26
CA THR A 389 -14.27 -37.66 21.33
C THR A 389 -13.17 -36.71 21.77
N GLY A 390 -13.33 -35.40 21.54
CA GLY A 390 -12.43 -34.36 22.06
C GLY A 390 -12.37 -34.40 23.59
N TYR A 391 -13.51 -34.57 24.26
CA TYR A 391 -13.55 -34.73 25.73
C TYR A 391 -12.76 -35.95 26.21
N LEU A 392 -12.86 -37.07 25.49
CA LEU A 392 -12.14 -38.30 25.82
C LEU A 392 -10.63 -38.11 25.71
N VAL A 393 -10.18 -37.44 24.64
CA VAL A 393 -8.77 -37.09 24.43
C VAL A 393 -8.28 -36.10 25.50
N LEU A 394 -9.09 -35.13 25.91
CA LEU A 394 -8.75 -34.21 27.01
C LEU A 394 -8.61 -34.95 28.35
N ALA A 395 -9.52 -35.87 28.67
CA ALA A 395 -9.43 -36.71 29.87
C ALA A 395 -8.16 -37.58 29.86
N TRP A 396 -7.81 -38.16 28.71
CA TRP A 396 -6.57 -38.92 28.53
C TRP A 396 -5.32 -38.06 28.73
N LYS A 397 -5.26 -36.88 28.09
CA LYS A 397 -4.17 -35.92 28.27
C LYS A 397 -4.04 -35.50 29.74
N ALA A 398 -5.15 -35.22 30.41
CA ALA A 398 -5.17 -34.82 31.82
C ALA A 398 -4.65 -35.92 32.76
N LEU A 399 -5.13 -37.17 32.61
CA LEU A 399 -4.64 -38.30 33.41
C LEU A 399 -3.12 -38.48 33.26
N CYS A 400 -2.63 -38.49 32.02
CA CYS A 400 -1.20 -38.68 31.75
C CYS A 400 -0.37 -37.51 32.30
N LYS A 401 -0.82 -36.27 32.12
CA LYS A 401 -0.17 -35.07 32.68
C LYS A 401 -0.08 -35.13 34.21
N LEU A 402 -1.16 -35.53 34.88
CA LEU A 402 -1.20 -35.69 36.35
C LEU A 402 -0.29 -36.83 36.87
N ARG A 403 0.00 -37.84 36.03
CA ARG A 403 0.92 -38.94 36.35
C ARG A 403 2.34 -38.76 35.80
N GLY A 404 2.63 -37.66 35.10
CA GLY A 404 3.93 -37.41 34.48
C GLY A 404 4.27 -38.35 33.32
N LEU A 405 3.25 -38.86 32.61
CA LEU A 405 3.38 -39.78 31.48
C LEU A 405 3.17 -39.07 30.14
N ASP A 406 3.81 -39.58 29.08
CA ASP A 406 3.55 -39.17 27.71
C ASP A 406 2.23 -39.80 27.23
N TRP A 407 1.22 -38.96 27.02
CA TRP A 407 -0.10 -39.43 26.60
C TRP A 407 -0.04 -40.17 25.26
N GLN A 408 0.82 -39.79 24.32
CA GLN A 408 0.88 -40.42 23.00
C GLN A 408 1.39 -41.86 23.02
N LYS A 409 1.95 -42.33 24.14
CA LYS A 409 2.50 -43.68 24.31
C LYS A 409 1.75 -44.50 25.36
N THR A 410 0.81 -43.89 26.06
CA THR A 410 0.20 -44.48 27.25
C THR A 410 -1.15 -45.10 26.90
N PRO A 411 -1.30 -46.43 26.96
CA PRO A 411 -2.58 -47.08 26.71
C PRO A 411 -3.56 -46.83 27.85
N ILE A 412 -4.83 -46.60 27.52
CA ILE A 412 -5.87 -46.23 28.49
C ILE A 412 -7.19 -46.93 28.20
N THR A 413 -8.00 -47.03 29.25
CA THR A 413 -9.39 -47.49 29.18
C THR A 413 -10.27 -46.40 29.78
N ILE A 414 -11.35 -46.07 29.08
CA ILE A 414 -12.38 -45.12 29.51
C ILE A 414 -13.71 -45.86 29.62
N GLU A 415 -14.40 -45.68 30.74
CA GLU A 415 -15.63 -46.38 31.06
C GLU A 415 -16.73 -45.42 31.53
N ASN A 416 -17.98 -45.78 31.23
CA ASN A 416 -19.18 -45.11 31.71
C ASN A 416 -19.19 -43.59 31.48
N VAL A 417 -18.80 -43.16 30.28
CA VAL A 417 -18.82 -41.75 29.90
C VAL A 417 -20.26 -41.28 29.76
N THR A 418 -20.55 -40.11 30.32
CA THR A 418 -21.80 -39.38 30.13
C THR A 418 -21.49 -37.93 29.79
N CYS A 419 -21.98 -37.48 28.63
CA CYS A 419 -21.95 -36.10 28.19
C CYS A 419 -23.32 -35.47 28.44
N PHE A 420 -23.37 -34.42 29.24
CA PHE A 420 -24.62 -33.75 29.62
C PHE A 420 -25.02 -32.67 28.62
N ARG A 421 -24.02 -32.06 27.94
CA ARG A 421 -24.21 -31.02 26.93
C ARG A 421 -23.08 -31.01 25.91
N ALA A 422 -23.44 -30.79 24.65
CA ALA A 422 -22.46 -30.48 23.61
C ALA A 422 -22.02 -29.01 23.75
N THR A 423 -20.71 -28.76 23.75
CA THR A 423 -20.16 -27.41 23.83
C THR A 423 -20.17 -26.77 22.45
N ILE A 424 -20.70 -25.55 22.33
CA ILE A 424 -20.79 -24.85 21.04
C ILE A 424 -19.61 -23.90 20.89
N ILE A 425 -18.83 -24.06 19.82
CA ILE A 425 -17.65 -23.25 19.55
C ILE A 425 -18.04 -22.04 18.70
N SER A 426 -18.18 -20.88 19.36
CA SER A 426 -18.43 -19.58 18.71
C SER A 426 -17.37 -18.52 19.04
N LYS A 427 -16.57 -18.79 20.07
CA LYS A 427 -15.45 -18.00 20.56
C LYS A 427 -14.43 -18.96 21.20
N PRO A 428 -13.19 -18.54 21.46
CA PRO A 428 -12.26 -19.34 22.25
C PRO A 428 -12.90 -19.75 23.59
N ILE A 429 -12.79 -21.03 23.94
CA ILE A 429 -13.35 -21.57 25.18
C ILE A 429 -12.26 -22.13 26.08
N LYS A 430 -12.56 -22.24 27.38
CA LYS A 430 -11.70 -22.88 28.36
C LYS A 430 -12.41 -24.10 28.93
N LEU A 431 -11.75 -25.25 28.85
CA LEU A 431 -12.22 -26.51 29.43
C LEU A 431 -11.28 -26.94 30.57
N ASP A 432 -11.84 -27.06 31.77
CA ASP A 432 -11.13 -27.50 32.97
C ASP A 432 -11.41 -28.99 33.20
N VAL A 433 -10.36 -29.80 33.21
CA VAL A 433 -10.45 -31.26 33.37
C VAL A 433 -9.93 -31.64 34.74
N CYS A 434 -10.82 -32.17 35.58
CA CYS A 434 -10.51 -32.67 36.91
C CYS A 434 -10.45 -34.21 36.86
N VAL A 435 -9.38 -34.81 37.36
CA VAL A 435 -9.25 -36.27 37.45
C VAL A 435 -8.89 -36.69 38.87
N THR A 436 -9.70 -37.55 39.46
CA THR A 436 -9.45 -38.14 40.77
C THR A 436 -8.55 -39.37 40.61
N LEU A 437 -7.26 -39.23 40.91
CA LEU A 437 -6.27 -40.29 40.67
C LEU A 437 -6.52 -41.61 41.42
N ALA A 438 -7.28 -41.57 42.53
CA ALA A 438 -7.56 -42.74 43.37
C ALA A 438 -8.53 -43.73 42.71
N ASN A 439 -9.57 -43.22 42.05
CA ASN A 439 -10.63 -44.05 41.44
C ASN A 439 -10.79 -43.83 39.93
N GLY A 440 -9.99 -42.96 39.32
CA GLY A 440 -10.04 -42.67 37.88
C GLY A 440 -11.25 -41.84 37.44
N TYR A 441 -12.08 -41.36 38.36
CA TYR A 441 -13.23 -40.53 38.01
C TYR A 441 -12.75 -39.19 37.44
N PHE A 442 -13.29 -38.80 36.29
CA PHE A 442 -13.03 -37.49 35.69
C PHE A 442 -14.31 -36.70 35.45
N GLU A 443 -14.20 -35.38 35.54
CA GLU A 443 -15.22 -34.41 35.18
C GLU A 443 -14.57 -33.29 34.36
N ILE A 444 -15.29 -32.81 33.35
CA ILE A 444 -14.86 -31.72 32.47
C ILE A 444 -15.85 -30.59 32.63
N LEU A 445 -15.35 -29.41 32.96
CA LEU A 445 -16.12 -28.19 33.14
C LEU A 445 -15.81 -27.22 32.01
N GLU A 446 -16.84 -26.60 31.46
CA GLU A 446 -16.71 -25.36 30.70
C GLU A 446 -17.22 -24.26 31.62
N GLU A 447 -16.34 -23.31 31.96
CA GLU A 447 -16.56 -22.37 33.06
C GLU A 447 -16.86 -23.13 34.35
N ASP A 448 -18.06 -22.98 34.94
CA ASP A 448 -18.47 -23.65 36.17
C ASP A 448 -19.48 -24.80 35.96
N SER A 449 -19.73 -25.19 34.71
CA SER A 449 -20.77 -26.17 34.37
C SER A 449 -20.21 -27.44 33.76
N ILE A 450 -20.58 -28.59 34.34
CA ILE A 450 -20.16 -29.92 33.92
C ILE A 450 -20.66 -30.21 32.50
N THR A 451 -19.73 -30.58 31.63
CA THR A 451 -20.01 -30.98 30.23
C THR A 451 -19.96 -32.50 30.08
N CYS A 452 -18.97 -33.16 30.66
CA CYS A 452 -18.71 -34.59 30.48
C CYS A 452 -18.11 -35.21 31.75
N THR A 453 -18.51 -36.44 32.08
CA THR A 453 -17.96 -37.23 33.20
C THR A 453 -17.72 -38.67 32.78
N GLY A 454 -16.81 -39.37 33.46
CA GLY A 454 -16.60 -40.81 33.26
C GLY A 454 -15.50 -41.35 34.16
N TYR A 455 -15.03 -42.56 33.86
CA TYR A 455 -13.88 -43.17 34.53
C TYR A 455 -12.77 -43.41 33.52
N ILE A 456 -11.52 -43.12 33.90
CA ILE A 456 -10.34 -43.34 33.08
C ILE A 456 -9.23 -44.02 33.87
N HIS A 457 -8.68 -45.07 33.27
CA HIS A 457 -7.63 -45.90 33.87
C HIS A 457 -6.50 -46.13 32.87
N LEU A 458 -5.30 -46.36 33.40
CA LEU A 458 -4.21 -46.91 32.58
C LEU A 458 -4.58 -48.34 32.21
N SER A 459 -4.50 -48.67 30.92
CA SER A 459 -4.74 -50.02 30.45
C SER A 459 -3.49 -50.87 30.70
N GLU A 460 -3.68 -52.14 31.04
CA GLU A 460 -2.60 -53.11 30.95
C GLU A 460 -2.16 -53.30 29.49
N ASP A 461 -0.90 -53.70 29.31
CA ASP A 461 -0.28 -54.05 28.03
C ASP A 461 -1.19 -55.02 27.25
N ALA A 462 -1.41 -54.76 25.95
CA ALA A 462 -2.29 -55.56 25.11
C ALA A 462 -1.92 -57.04 25.06
N ASN A 463 -0.65 -57.39 25.32
CA ASN A 463 -0.20 -58.78 25.42
C ASN A 463 -0.81 -59.54 26.62
N LYS A 464 -1.30 -58.83 27.64
CA LYS A 464 -1.93 -59.44 28.83
C LYS A 464 -3.45 -59.51 28.73
N LYS A 465 -4.06 -58.56 28.02
CA LYS A 465 -5.51 -58.49 27.79
C LYS A 465 -5.75 -58.10 26.33
N PRO A 466 -6.04 -59.06 25.43
CA PRO A 466 -6.30 -58.76 24.02
C PRO A 466 -7.53 -57.88 23.84
N PHE A 467 -7.69 -57.30 22.65
CA PHE A 467 -8.88 -56.52 22.32
C PHE A 467 -10.08 -57.46 22.22
N PHE A 468 -11.23 -57.07 22.77
CA PHE A 468 -12.41 -57.92 22.78
C PHE A 468 -12.90 -58.24 21.37
N TYR A 469 -12.71 -57.29 20.44
CA TYR A 469 -13.12 -57.41 19.04
C TYR A 469 -11.99 -57.82 18.08
N GLU A 470 -10.83 -58.24 18.60
CA GLU A 470 -9.66 -58.62 17.80
C GLU A 470 -9.96 -59.77 16.83
N HIS A 471 -10.78 -60.73 17.26
CA HIS A 471 -11.17 -61.92 16.52
C HIS A 471 -12.59 -61.85 15.95
N ILE A 472 -13.07 -60.65 15.57
CA ILE A 472 -14.45 -60.47 15.08
C ILE A 472 -14.82 -61.36 13.87
N ASN A 473 -13.82 -61.86 13.12
CA ASN A 473 -13.97 -62.81 12.01
C ASN A 473 -14.29 -64.25 12.44
N GLU A 474 -14.05 -64.61 13.69
CA GLU A 474 -14.30 -65.96 14.20
C GLU A 474 -15.75 -66.14 14.68
N TYR A 475 -16.53 -65.05 14.72
CA TYR A 475 -17.96 -65.08 14.99
C TYR A 475 -18.73 -65.40 13.70
N PRO A 476 -19.80 -66.21 13.75
CA PRO A 476 -20.50 -66.65 12.55
C PRO A 476 -21.02 -65.45 11.76
N GLU A 477 -20.63 -65.38 10.48
CA GLU A 477 -21.12 -64.38 9.54
C GLU A 477 -22.65 -64.47 9.42
N VAL A 478 -23.29 -63.30 9.35
CA VAL A 478 -24.59 -63.19 8.65
C VAL A 478 -24.29 -63.55 7.19
N PRO A 479 -25.05 -64.45 6.54
CA PRO A 479 -24.67 -65.07 5.26
C PRO A 479 -24.24 -64.06 4.19
N GLU A 480 -23.13 -64.38 3.50
CA GLU A 480 -22.47 -63.67 2.39
C GLU A 480 -23.11 -62.31 2.03
N ASP A 481 -22.60 -61.25 2.66
CA ASP A 481 -23.05 -59.88 2.46
C ASP A 481 -22.50 -59.31 1.14
N ASP A 482 -23.32 -59.38 0.08
CA ASP A 482 -23.26 -58.62 -1.19
C ASP A 482 -23.44 -57.10 -0.96
N GLY A 483 -22.94 -56.57 0.15
CA GLY A 483 -23.04 -55.18 0.55
C GLY A 483 -22.32 -54.25 -0.43
N ILE A 484 -23.01 -53.19 -0.85
CA ILE A 484 -22.46 -52.17 -1.74
C ILE A 484 -21.42 -51.36 -0.98
N ARG A 485 -20.26 -51.13 -1.60
CA ARG A 485 -19.24 -50.24 -1.05
C ARG A 485 -19.60 -48.77 -1.33
N LEU A 486 -19.63 -47.97 -0.27
CA LEU A 486 -19.84 -46.53 -0.31
C LEU A 486 -18.48 -45.84 -0.19
N VAL A 487 -18.16 -44.99 -1.15
CA VAL A 487 -16.98 -44.11 -1.07
C VAL A 487 -17.27 -42.91 -0.16
N THR A 488 -16.22 -42.21 0.29
CA THR A 488 -16.32 -41.00 1.14
C THR A 488 -17.44 -40.06 0.72
N SER A 489 -17.56 -39.72 -0.57
CA SER A 489 -18.56 -38.77 -1.05
C SER A 489 -20.00 -39.23 -0.83
N ASP A 490 -20.27 -40.53 -0.98
CA ASP A 490 -21.61 -41.09 -0.86
C ASP A 490 -22.04 -41.15 0.60
N LEU A 491 -21.12 -41.59 1.46
CA LEU A 491 -21.35 -41.72 2.89
C LEU A 491 -21.54 -40.36 3.56
N TYR A 492 -20.66 -39.39 3.30
CA TYR A 492 -20.82 -38.06 3.92
C TYR A 492 -21.96 -37.24 3.30
N LYS A 493 -22.39 -37.55 2.08
CA LYS A 493 -23.65 -37.02 1.52
C LYS A 493 -24.85 -37.56 2.31
N GLU A 494 -24.86 -38.84 2.65
CA GLU A 494 -25.90 -39.45 3.48
C GLU A 494 -25.94 -38.81 4.88
N PHE A 495 -24.79 -38.67 5.53
CA PHE A 495 -24.67 -37.98 6.81
C PHE A 495 -25.12 -36.52 6.75
N GLN A 496 -24.80 -35.80 5.68
CA GLN A 496 -25.26 -34.43 5.48
C GLN A 496 -26.79 -34.34 5.39
N LEU A 497 -27.45 -35.30 4.73
CA LEU A 497 -28.92 -35.35 4.68
C LEU A 497 -29.55 -35.58 6.07
N ARG A 498 -28.85 -36.31 6.96
CA ARG A 498 -29.24 -36.46 8.37
C ARG A 498 -28.96 -35.23 9.23
N GLY A 499 -28.15 -34.28 8.76
CA GLY A 499 -27.78 -33.04 9.47
C GLY A 499 -26.36 -33.01 10.02
N TYR A 500 -25.51 -33.99 9.70
CA TYR A 500 -24.10 -33.98 10.03
C TYR A 500 -23.31 -33.33 8.90
N GLU A 501 -22.87 -32.10 9.09
CA GLU A 501 -22.20 -31.28 8.09
C GLU A 501 -20.67 -31.35 8.23
N TYR A 502 -20.13 -32.54 8.53
CA TYR A 502 -18.69 -32.73 8.77
C TYR A 502 -17.84 -32.10 7.66
N GLY A 503 -16.85 -31.30 8.06
CA GLY A 503 -15.82 -30.74 7.20
C GLY A 503 -14.64 -31.70 6.97
N PRO A 504 -13.63 -31.29 6.19
CA PRO A 504 -12.52 -32.14 5.75
C PRO A 504 -11.84 -32.97 6.84
N HIS A 505 -11.57 -32.41 8.02
CA HIS A 505 -10.86 -33.13 9.09
C HIS A 505 -11.67 -34.27 9.73
N PHE A 506 -13.00 -34.21 9.69
CA PHE A 506 -13.91 -35.24 10.21
C PHE A 506 -14.46 -36.16 9.13
N ARG A 507 -14.03 -35.99 7.87
CA ARG A 507 -14.36 -36.89 6.75
C ARG A 507 -13.38 -38.04 6.63
N GLY A 508 -13.18 -38.77 7.73
CA GLY A 508 -12.17 -39.83 7.83
C GLY A 508 -12.56 -41.17 7.20
N VAL A 509 -13.84 -41.44 6.89
CA VAL A 509 -14.23 -42.71 6.25
C VAL A 509 -13.89 -42.67 4.75
N LEU A 510 -12.93 -43.49 4.33
CA LEU A 510 -12.48 -43.59 2.94
C LEU A 510 -13.44 -44.44 2.10
N GLU A 511 -13.77 -45.61 2.63
CA GLU A 511 -14.70 -46.57 2.05
C GLU A 511 -15.41 -47.32 3.17
N ALA A 512 -16.69 -47.63 3.04
CA ALA A 512 -17.40 -48.49 3.99
C ALA A 512 -18.45 -49.32 3.28
N LYS A 513 -18.74 -50.52 3.78
CA LYS A 513 -19.92 -51.27 3.34
C LYS A 513 -21.19 -50.54 3.78
N ASN A 514 -22.22 -50.52 2.94
CA ASN A 514 -23.54 -49.96 3.27
C ASN A 514 -24.23 -50.67 4.46
N THR A 515 -23.82 -51.89 4.78
CA THR A 515 -24.24 -52.62 5.98
C THR A 515 -23.56 -52.13 7.24
N GLY A 516 -22.51 -51.31 7.14
CA GLY A 516 -21.71 -50.81 8.25
C GLY A 516 -20.79 -51.85 8.88
N THR A 517 -20.67 -53.06 8.32
CA THR A 517 -19.90 -54.18 8.91
C THR A 517 -18.38 -53.93 8.90
N SER A 518 -17.88 -53.23 7.88
CA SER A 518 -16.46 -52.92 7.69
C SER A 518 -16.27 -51.57 7.01
N ALA A 519 -15.18 -50.89 7.35
CA ALA A 519 -14.79 -49.59 6.81
C ALA A 519 -13.27 -49.43 6.74
N GLU A 520 -12.80 -48.60 5.81
CA GLU A 520 -11.42 -48.10 5.73
C GLU A 520 -11.41 -46.66 6.25
N LEU A 521 -10.61 -46.40 7.29
CA LEU A 521 -10.55 -45.11 7.98
C LEU A 521 -9.21 -44.43 7.75
N ALA A 522 -9.20 -43.15 7.41
CA ALA A 522 -7.99 -42.36 7.28
C ALA A 522 -7.35 -42.06 8.64
N TRP A 523 -6.03 -42.17 8.72
CA TRP A 523 -5.27 -41.75 9.90
C TRP A 523 -4.54 -40.43 9.63
N THR A 524 -4.90 -39.37 10.33
CA THR A 524 -4.34 -38.01 10.15
C THR A 524 -3.39 -37.58 11.26
N GLY A 525 -3.07 -38.49 12.19
CA GLY A 525 -2.33 -38.16 13.41
C GLY A 525 -3.15 -37.47 14.51
N ASN A 526 -4.45 -37.24 14.28
CA ASN A 526 -5.36 -36.65 15.27
C ASN A 526 -6.31 -37.72 15.84
N TRP A 527 -6.17 -37.97 17.14
CA TRP A 527 -6.96 -38.97 17.86
C TRP A 527 -8.45 -38.61 17.96
N ALA A 528 -8.79 -37.33 18.14
CA ALA A 528 -10.19 -36.92 18.28
C ALA A 528 -10.96 -37.17 16.98
N THR A 529 -10.37 -36.84 15.83
CA THR A 529 -10.97 -37.08 14.51
C THR A 529 -11.04 -38.56 14.19
N PHE A 530 -10.00 -39.35 14.51
CA PHE A 530 -9.98 -40.78 14.22
C PHE A 530 -11.01 -41.56 15.06
N ILE A 531 -11.08 -41.30 16.37
CA ILE A 531 -12.07 -41.95 17.24
C ILE A 531 -13.48 -41.55 16.80
N ASP A 532 -13.70 -40.28 16.43
CA ASP A 532 -15.01 -39.82 15.95
C ASP A 532 -15.37 -40.54 14.65
N THR A 533 -14.43 -40.63 13.70
CA THR A 533 -14.59 -41.39 12.45
C THR A 533 -14.93 -42.86 12.70
N LEU A 534 -14.26 -43.52 13.65
CA LEU A 534 -14.58 -44.90 14.03
C LEU A 534 -15.99 -45.02 14.59
N LEU A 535 -16.42 -44.10 15.47
CA LEU A 535 -17.78 -44.07 16.00
C LEU A 535 -18.83 -43.74 14.92
N GLN A 536 -18.50 -42.91 13.93
CA GLN A 536 -19.37 -42.60 12.79
C GLN A 536 -19.76 -43.86 12.01
N THR A 537 -18.90 -44.89 11.96
CA THR A 537 -19.20 -46.14 11.25
C THR A 537 -20.44 -46.86 11.79
N ASN A 538 -20.78 -46.67 13.07
CA ASN A 538 -22.00 -47.22 13.67
C ASN A 538 -23.27 -46.54 13.14
N LEU A 539 -23.17 -45.29 12.67
CA LEU A 539 -24.30 -44.54 12.11
C LEU A 539 -24.74 -45.10 10.74
N ILE A 540 -23.84 -45.77 10.01
CA ILE A 540 -24.10 -46.36 8.70
C ILE A 540 -25.18 -47.45 8.79
N TYR A 541 -25.14 -48.27 9.85
CA TYR A 541 -26.11 -49.34 10.06
C TYR A 541 -27.50 -48.82 10.43
N GLU A 542 -27.56 -47.62 10.99
CA GLU A 542 -28.80 -47.06 11.47
C GLU A 542 -29.69 -46.59 10.30
N LYS A 543 -30.91 -47.15 10.17
CA LYS A 543 -31.82 -46.90 9.04
C LYS A 543 -32.74 -45.67 9.22
N GLY A 544 -32.37 -44.71 10.07
CA GLY A 544 -33.20 -43.54 10.40
C GLY A 544 -32.69 -42.23 9.78
N ASP A 545 -33.60 -41.29 9.54
CA ASP A 545 -33.33 -39.93 9.03
C ASP A 545 -33.14 -38.87 10.15
N THR A 546 -33.19 -39.32 11.40
CA THR A 546 -33.08 -38.48 12.59
C THR A 546 -31.63 -38.13 12.90
N LEU A 547 -31.37 -36.86 13.20
CA LEU A 547 -30.09 -36.41 13.70
C LEU A 547 -29.88 -36.92 15.13
N LYS A 548 -28.75 -37.57 15.39
CA LYS A 548 -28.38 -38.11 16.72
C LYS A 548 -27.02 -37.63 17.19
N VAL A 549 -26.92 -37.28 18.47
CA VAL A 549 -25.64 -36.89 19.08
C VAL A 549 -25.23 -37.88 20.16
N PRO A 550 -23.94 -38.20 20.31
CA PRO A 550 -23.44 -39.06 21.39
C PRO A 550 -23.73 -38.46 22.78
N VAL A 551 -24.28 -39.28 23.68
CA VAL A 551 -24.57 -38.88 25.07
C VAL A 551 -23.86 -39.79 26.06
N ARG A 552 -23.76 -41.09 25.78
CA ARG A 552 -23.07 -42.04 26.65
C ARG A 552 -22.20 -43.01 25.87
N LEU A 553 -21.10 -43.42 26.48
CA LEU A 553 -20.23 -44.48 25.97
C LEU A 553 -19.87 -45.41 27.12
N ARG A 554 -20.21 -46.70 27.01
CA ARG A 554 -19.94 -47.66 28.08
C ARG A 554 -18.46 -47.95 28.23
N TYR A 555 -17.77 -48.16 27.11
CA TYR A 555 -16.39 -48.61 27.12
C TYR A 555 -15.64 -48.12 25.88
N LEU A 556 -14.42 -47.65 26.08
CA LEU A 556 -13.44 -47.29 25.06
C LEU A 556 -12.05 -47.70 25.54
N ARG A 557 -11.27 -48.36 24.70
CA ARG A 557 -9.86 -48.62 24.96
C ARG A 557 -9.01 -48.08 23.82
N ILE A 558 -7.92 -47.44 24.18
CA ILE A 558 -6.95 -46.85 23.25
C ILE A 558 -5.57 -47.42 23.57
N ASP A 559 -4.92 -47.97 22.55
CA ASP A 559 -3.55 -48.44 22.57
C ASP A 559 -2.74 -47.80 21.43
N PRO A 560 -1.89 -46.81 21.72
CA PRO A 560 -1.10 -46.14 20.70
C PRO A 560 -0.10 -47.03 19.97
N ALA A 561 0.44 -48.06 20.62
CA ALA A 561 1.41 -48.96 20.00
C ALA A 561 0.72 -49.80 18.92
N ARG A 562 -0.44 -50.38 19.25
CA ARG A 562 -1.27 -51.12 18.28
C ARG A 562 -1.79 -50.24 17.16
N GLN A 563 -2.12 -48.98 17.45
CA GLN A 563 -2.52 -48.02 16.41
C GLN A 563 -1.41 -47.88 15.37
N ALA A 564 -0.15 -47.68 15.82
CA ALA A 564 0.99 -47.53 14.92
C ALA A 564 1.25 -48.79 14.07
N GLU A 565 1.08 -49.99 14.64
CA GLU A 565 1.23 -51.26 13.93
C GLU A 565 0.14 -51.51 12.87
N ALA A 566 -1.08 -50.99 13.11
CA ALA A 566 -2.22 -51.20 12.23
C ALA A 566 -2.32 -50.21 11.06
N VAL A 567 -1.53 -49.14 11.06
CA VAL A 567 -1.50 -48.15 9.97
C VAL A 567 -0.95 -48.80 8.71
N GLN A 568 -1.74 -48.76 7.64
CA GLN A 568 -1.35 -49.18 6.29
C GLN A 568 -1.28 -47.96 5.38
N GLU A 569 -0.51 -48.05 4.29
CA GLU A 569 -0.36 -46.96 3.32
C GLU A 569 -0.75 -47.44 1.92
N LYS A 570 -1.59 -46.66 1.24
CA LYS A 570 -2.02 -46.89 -0.14
C LYS A 570 -2.20 -45.55 -0.85
N ASP A 571 -1.59 -45.38 -2.01
CA ASP A 571 -1.66 -44.17 -2.85
C ASP A 571 -1.29 -42.87 -2.09
N GLY A 572 -0.28 -42.94 -1.20
CA GLY A 572 0.20 -41.81 -0.40
C GLY A 572 -0.76 -41.37 0.72
N LYS A 573 -1.79 -42.17 1.02
CA LYS A 573 -2.70 -41.98 2.16
C LYS A 573 -2.55 -43.14 3.13
N THR A 574 -2.57 -42.81 4.42
CA THR A 574 -2.57 -43.82 5.47
C THR A 574 -4.00 -44.16 5.89
N PHE A 575 -4.27 -45.45 6.03
CA PHE A 575 -5.59 -45.98 6.36
C PHE A 575 -5.51 -47.12 7.37
N ILE A 576 -6.62 -47.36 8.06
CA ILE A 576 -6.79 -48.41 9.06
C ILE A 576 -8.12 -49.11 8.78
N LEU A 577 -8.09 -50.44 8.80
CA LEU A 577 -9.30 -51.25 8.68
C LEU A 577 -10.09 -51.22 9.99
N ALA A 578 -11.36 -50.87 9.90
CA ALA A 578 -12.31 -50.86 11.00
C ALA A 578 -13.45 -51.86 10.75
N ARG A 579 -14.00 -52.39 11.85
CA ARG A 579 -15.05 -53.40 11.85
C ARG A 579 -16.04 -53.15 12.97
N ASN A 580 -17.31 -53.46 12.70
CA ASN A 580 -18.40 -53.28 13.65
C ASN A 580 -19.06 -54.61 14.01
N HIS A 581 -19.39 -54.75 15.30
CA HIS A 581 -20.13 -55.86 15.87
C HIS A 581 -21.49 -55.39 16.38
N PHE A 582 -22.50 -55.43 15.52
CA PHE A 582 -23.83 -54.87 15.82
C PHE A 582 -24.52 -55.43 17.08
N PRO A 583 -24.47 -56.74 17.39
CA PRO A 583 -25.15 -57.26 18.57
C PRO A 583 -24.69 -56.62 19.89
N THR A 584 -23.45 -56.11 19.95
CA THR A 584 -22.92 -55.42 21.13
C THR A 584 -22.67 -53.93 20.88
N LEU A 585 -23.10 -53.39 19.73
CA LEU A 585 -22.79 -52.02 19.28
C LEU A 585 -21.28 -51.71 19.43
N GLY A 586 -20.46 -52.71 19.12
CA GLY A 586 -19.01 -52.64 19.24
C GLY A 586 -18.37 -52.19 17.94
N CYS A 587 -17.27 -51.46 18.03
CA CYS A 587 -16.43 -51.14 16.89
C CYS A 587 -14.95 -51.25 17.27
N VAL A 588 -14.13 -51.66 16.30
CA VAL A 588 -12.68 -51.75 16.45
C VAL A 588 -12.00 -51.26 15.20
N GLY A 589 -10.93 -50.48 15.35
CA GLY A 589 -10.09 -50.00 14.26
C GLY A 589 -8.70 -49.69 14.80
N GLY A 590 -7.70 -50.42 14.31
CA GLY A 590 -6.31 -50.27 14.72
C GLY A 590 -6.12 -50.48 16.22
N GLY A 591 -5.69 -49.44 16.92
CA GLY A 591 -5.47 -49.42 18.36
C GLY A 591 -6.67 -48.92 19.18
N VAL A 592 -7.86 -48.81 18.58
CA VAL A 592 -9.07 -48.31 19.27
C VAL A 592 -10.18 -49.34 19.21
N GLU A 593 -10.76 -49.69 20.36
CA GLU A 593 -12.02 -50.41 20.45
C GLU A 593 -13.02 -49.63 21.31
N ALA A 594 -14.27 -49.58 20.87
CA ALA A 594 -15.36 -48.95 21.61
C ALA A 594 -16.58 -49.86 21.62
N CYS A 595 -17.42 -49.71 22.63
CA CYS A 595 -18.64 -50.51 22.75
C CYS A 595 -19.76 -49.69 23.40
N ASP A 596 -20.96 -49.87 22.86
CA ASP A 596 -22.22 -49.38 23.43
C ASP A 596 -22.23 -47.85 23.53
N LEU A 597 -22.12 -47.22 22.35
CA LEU A 597 -22.32 -45.78 22.15
C LEU A 597 -23.82 -45.49 22.10
N ALA A 598 -24.35 -44.84 23.12
CA ALA A 598 -25.73 -44.39 23.15
C ALA A 598 -25.83 -42.95 22.63
N CYS A 599 -26.66 -42.76 21.61
CA CYS A 599 -26.93 -41.46 21.01
C CYS A 599 -28.38 -41.03 21.27
N GLN A 600 -28.60 -39.72 21.42
CA GLN A 600 -29.91 -39.12 21.60
C GLN A 600 -30.33 -38.37 20.34
N SER A 601 -31.60 -38.53 19.94
CA SER A 601 -32.17 -37.78 18.82
C SER A 601 -32.34 -36.30 19.18
N VAL A 602 -31.91 -35.43 18.28
CA VAL A 602 -31.99 -33.97 18.42
C VAL A 602 -32.91 -33.42 17.32
N PRO A 603 -33.88 -32.55 17.63
CA PRO A 603 -34.71 -31.95 16.60
C PRO A 603 -33.85 -31.04 15.70
N LYS A 604 -33.96 -31.23 14.38
CA LYS A 604 -33.32 -30.35 13.40
C LYS A 604 -33.90 -28.95 13.56
N ARG A 605 -33.03 -27.94 13.60
CA ARG A 605 -33.48 -26.55 13.67
C ARG A 605 -34.11 -26.15 12.34
N SER A 606 -35.22 -25.44 12.38
CA SER A 606 -35.66 -24.64 11.22
C SER A 606 -34.66 -23.51 11.01
N GLN A 607 -33.65 -23.75 10.17
CA GLN A 607 -32.88 -22.64 9.62
C GLN A 607 -33.87 -21.76 8.85
N ASN A 608 -33.98 -20.49 9.21
CA ASN A 608 -34.74 -19.50 8.43
C ASN A 608 -34.00 -19.26 7.10
N GLN A 609 -33.96 -20.27 6.24
CA GLN A 609 -33.70 -20.05 4.84
C GLN A 609 -35.00 -19.44 4.30
N ASN A 610 -34.95 -18.17 3.93
CA ASN A 610 -36.04 -17.52 3.23
C ASN A 610 -36.19 -18.20 1.86
N VAL A 611 -36.94 -19.29 1.80
CA VAL A 611 -37.28 -19.94 0.54
C VAL A 611 -38.30 -19.05 -0.14
N THR A 612 -37.89 -18.40 -1.24
CA THR A 612 -38.83 -17.66 -2.08
C THR A 612 -39.69 -18.67 -2.83
N LEU A 613 -40.97 -18.75 -2.46
CA LEU A 613 -41.96 -19.55 -3.17
C LEU A 613 -42.53 -18.72 -4.31
N GLU A 614 -41.91 -18.83 -5.48
CA GLU A 614 -42.41 -18.18 -6.70
C GLU A 614 -43.32 -19.13 -7.46
N ARG A 615 -44.45 -18.60 -7.96
CA ARG A 615 -45.30 -19.32 -8.90
C ARG A 615 -45.21 -18.63 -10.26
N ILE A 616 -44.76 -19.38 -11.27
CA ILE A 616 -44.66 -18.89 -12.65
C ILE A 616 -46.02 -19.12 -13.33
N TYR A 617 -46.74 -18.03 -13.60
CA TYR A 617 -47.96 -18.04 -14.39
C TYR A 617 -47.69 -17.58 -15.82
N TYR A 618 -48.34 -18.20 -16.80
CA TYR A 618 -48.52 -17.58 -18.10
C TYR A 618 -49.43 -16.36 -17.92
N THR A 619 -48.87 -15.17 -18.05
CA THR A 619 -49.62 -13.91 -18.03
C THR A 619 -49.74 -13.43 -19.48
N PRO A 620 -50.93 -13.44 -20.10
CA PRO A 620 -51.08 -12.97 -21.46
C PRO A 620 -50.76 -11.47 -21.53
N TYR A 621 -50.17 -11.01 -22.65
CA TYR A 621 -49.85 -9.58 -22.85
C TYR A 621 -51.07 -8.66 -22.74
N PHE A 622 -52.26 -9.18 -23.03
CA PHE A 622 -53.53 -8.47 -22.92
C PHE A 622 -54.52 -9.34 -22.14
N ASP A 623 -54.57 -9.16 -20.83
CA ASP A 623 -55.54 -9.84 -19.98
C ASP A 623 -56.83 -9.01 -19.88
N GLN A 624 -57.88 -9.43 -20.59
CA GLN A 624 -59.20 -8.80 -20.53
C GLN A 624 -59.96 -9.12 -19.23
N HIS A 625 -59.48 -10.09 -18.46
CA HIS A 625 -60.04 -10.56 -17.20
C HIS A 625 -59.24 -10.08 -15.97
N CYS A 626 -58.29 -9.17 -16.19
CA CYS A 626 -57.49 -8.60 -15.11
C CYS A 626 -58.42 -7.93 -14.08
N LEU A 627 -58.26 -8.31 -12.81
CA LEU A 627 -59.07 -7.83 -11.68
C LEU A 627 -60.57 -8.21 -11.75
N ASP A 628 -60.96 -9.26 -12.49
CA ASP A 628 -62.35 -9.78 -12.48
C ASP A 628 -62.84 -10.12 -11.06
N ASP A 629 -61.94 -10.64 -10.21
CA ASP A 629 -62.23 -10.97 -8.81
C ASP A 629 -62.31 -9.72 -7.89
N PHE A 630 -61.95 -8.53 -8.40
CA PHE A 630 -61.96 -7.25 -7.67
C PHE A 630 -62.77 -6.18 -8.43
N PRO A 631 -64.11 -6.35 -8.53
CA PRO A 631 -64.96 -5.59 -9.44
C PRO A 631 -65.01 -4.09 -9.14
N ASP A 632 -64.91 -3.68 -7.87
CA ASP A 632 -64.93 -2.26 -7.48
C ASP A 632 -63.66 -1.54 -7.95
N LEU A 633 -62.48 -2.16 -7.73
CA LEU A 633 -61.20 -1.61 -8.19
C LEU A 633 -61.14 -1.52 -9.72
N ARG A 634 -61.69 -2.54 -10.41
CA ARG A 634 -61.81 -2.54 -11.87
C ARG A 634 -62.70 -1.41 -12.37
N LYS A 635 -63.83 -1.16 -11.71
CA LYS A 635 -64.75 -0.06 -12.04
C LYS A 635 -64.12 1.30 -11.82
N ASP A 636 -63.38 1.49 -10.72
CA ASP A 636 -62.69 2.75 -10.43
C ASP A 636 -61.59 3.04 -11.46
N LEU A 637 -60.81 2.03 -11.84
CA LEU A 637 -59.79 2.15 -12.89
C LEU A 637 -60.40 2.48 -14.25
N HIS A 638 -61.52 1.86 -14.62
CA HIS A 638 -62.23 2.20 -15.86
C HIS A 638 -62.77 3.63 -15.83
N THR A 639 -63.36 4.05 -14.71
CA THR A 639 -63.88 5.41 -14.52
C THR A 639 -62.76 6.44 -14.62
N TYR A 640 -61.60 6.17 -14.01
CA TYR A 640 -60.42 7.03 -14.10
C TYR A 640 -59.86 7.09 -15.53
N ASN A 641 -59.80 5.96 -16.23
CA ASN A 641 -59.35 5.91 -17.63
C ASN A 641 -60.29 6.70 -18.56
N ASP A 642 -61.62 6.57 -18.37
CA ASP A 642 -62.61 7.32 -19.12
C ASP A 642 -62.55 8.82 -18.82
N PHE A 643 -62.32 9.21 -17.57
CA PHE A 643 -62.07 10.59 -17.18
C PHE A 643 -60.82 11.14 -17.89
N CYS A 644 -59.70 10.42 -17.87
CA CYS A 644 -58.47 10.81 -18.58
C CYS A 644 -58.70 10.95 -20.09
N ARG A 645 -59.48 10.05 -20.71
CA ARG A 645 -59.87 10.16 -22.13
C ARG A 645 -60.71 11.39 -22.40
N GLN A 646 -61.70 11.69 -21.56
CA GLN A 646 -62.52 12.89 -21.72
C GLN A 646 -61.69 14.18 -21.60
N LEU A 647 -60.78 14.22 -20.64
CA LEU A 647 -59.85 15.34 -20.44
C LEU A 647 -58.94 15.55 -21.65
N ALA A 648 -58.42 14.46 -22.23
CA ALA A 648 -57.63 14.52 -23.45
C ALA A 648 -58.44 15.04 -24.64
N VAL A 649 -59.69 14.57 -24.81
CA VAL A 649 -60.58 15.01 -25.90
C VAL A 649 -61.00 16.48 -25.74
N GLU A 650 -61.31 16.94 -24.53
CA GLU A 650 -61.61 18.35 -24.27
C GLU A 650 -60.40 19.25 -24.46
N GLY A 651 -59.22 18.81 -24.02
CA GLY A 651 -57.95 19.49 -24.26
C GLY A 651 -57.69 19.68 -25.75
N ILE A 652 -57.85 18.61 -26.54
CA ILE A 652 -57.71 18.66 -28.01
C ILE A 652 -58.75 19.59 -28.64
N ARG A 653 -60.02 19.56 -28.20
CA ARG A 653 -61.07 20.46 -28.72
C ARG A 653 -60.79 21.93 -28.41
N LYS A 654 -60.25 22.25 -27.23
CA LYS A 654 -59.87 23.64 -26.87
C LYS A 654 -58.72 24.15 -27.72
N MET A 655 -57.70 23.33 -27.98
CA MET A 655 -56.58 23.70 -28.86
C MET A 655 -57.03 23.94 -30.31
N ILE A 656 -57.97 23.14 -30.82
CA ILE A 656 -58.52 23.34 -32.19
C ILE A 656 -59.28 24.68 -32.31
N LYS A 657 -59.92 25.15 -31.22
CA LYS A 657 -60.65 26.43 -31.21
C LYS A 657 -59.75 27.67 -31.08
N SER A 658 -58.54 27.56 -30.55
CA SER A 658 -57.63 28.71 -30.33
C SER A 658 -56.80 29.11 -31.54
N GLY A 659 -56.91 28.39 -32.68
CA GLY A 659 -56.24 28.76 -33.93
C GLY A 659 -54.74 28.42 -33.98
N ASP A 660 -54.19 27.78 -32.94
CA ASP A 660 -52.85 27.19 -32.99
C ASP A 660 -52.91 25.92 -33.86
N GLY A 661 -52.18 25.91 -34.98
CA GLY A 661 -52.19 24.81 -35.94
C GLY A 661 -51.81 23.45 -35.34
N LEU A 662 -52.27 22.39 -36.01
CA LEU A 662 -52.08 20.96 -35.65
C LEU A 662 -50.62 20.51 -35.43
N ASP A 663 -49.62 21.31 -35.79
CA ASP A 663 -48.20 21.00 -35.58
C ASP A 663 -47.78 21.00 -34.10
N ASN A 664 -48.55 21.64 -33.20
CA ASN A 664 -48.29 21.59 -31.75
C ASN A 664 -48.82 20.33 -31.04
N CYS A 665 -49.58 19.46 -31.72
CA CYS A 665 -50.08 18.22 -31.11
C CYS A 665 -48.95 17.21 -30.82
N LYS A 666 -47.90 17.18 -31.65
CA LYS A 666 -46.77 16.25 -31.50
C LYS A 666 -45.99 16.50 -30.20
N THR A 667 -45.77 17.77 -29.86
CA THR A 667 -45.05 18.20 -28.65
C THR A 667 -45.83 17.90 -27.37
N VAL A 668 -47.16 17.90 -27.44
CA VAL A 668 -48.04 17.53 -26.31
C VAL A 668 -48.02 16.02 -26.09
N PHE A 669 -48.09 15.21 -27.15
CA PHE A 669 -47.98 13.75 -27.04
C PHE A 669 -46.58 13.30 -26.58
N GLU A 670 -45.51 13.95 -27.02
CA GLU A 670 -44.14 13.68 -26.54
C GLU A 670 -43.97 14.00 -25.03
N LYS A 671 -44.60 15.08 -24.54
CA LYS A 671 -44.61 15.40 -23.10
C LYS A 671 -45.45 14.43 -22.26
N ILE A 672 -46.57 13.95 -22.79
CA ILE A 672 -47.39 12.93 -22.10
C ILE A 672 -46.64 11.59 -22.05
N ALA A 673 -45.92 11.22 -23.12
CA ALA A 673 -45.07 10.03 -23.15
C ALA A 673 -43.95 10.09 -22.10
N GLN A 674 -43.31 11.25 -21.91
CA GLN A 674 -42.29 11.45 -20.86
C GLN A 674 -42.84 11.35 -19.42
N ILE A 675 -44.13 11.60 -19.20
CA ILE A 675 -44.75 11.50 -17.86
C ILE A 675 -45.05 10.05 -17.48
N ASN A 676 -45.28 9.15 -18.47
CA ASN A 676 -45.53 7.72 -18.22
C ASN A 676 -44.24 6.87 -18.09
N GLU A 677 -43.06 7.45 -18.31
CA GLU A 677 -41.76 6.76 -18.14
C GLU A 677 -41.14 6.94 -16.73
N LYS A 678 -41.87 7.56 -15.80
CA LYS A 678 -41.61 7.55 -14.34
C LYS A 678 -42.77 6.89 -13.63
#